data_AF-A0A395MVW7-F1
#
_entry.id   AF-A0A395MVW7-F1
#
_cell.length_a   1.000
_cell.length_b   1.000
_cell.length_c   1.000
_cell.angle_alpha   90.00
_cell.angle_beta   90.00
_cell.angle_gamma   90.00
#
_symmetry.space_group_name_H-M   'P 1'
#
loop_
_entity.id
_entity.type
_entity.pdbx_description
1 polymer ?
#
loop_
_entity_poly.entity_id
_entity_poly.type
_entity_poly.pdbx_seq_one_letter_code
_entity_poly.pdbx_strand_id
1 'polypeptide(L)'
;MEAHNLFMQYNRIDRQLHDPLQNKKHVLEELLFQLNRHPDDPLRLSDIIPHVLLELGREQECYDFVCGSCRNTPISRHQVQGNDACEELSVFMEADLSLGHLVALTLLKLQLYLDFDAISLDLDRLGVGRPLGQIAKTIFERNYDHGQLLRIARDLHNQYLKLVEYVQTLNSYLWEALATQDVAYTSPPVTRGPGSRDEANLVLHHCKNVWVKSDGALAMLEADTAKYIQVYESPAMNNNSEPLERRRGTGWAFPVAVAHIGHSNTNVVVTAPFDAEKRRHVLGDKNRLLLYVDGTCTDNGRGGWAVSLGCHPDLPNSVIYGRLKTLGPFGHSKPATTNRAHLRAVIAALRLSNWKEEGFDSITIATSSTYVVSKATTRLKKWVSNEWKTLSGGDVEDKDMWELFLGEVERWNDENVRVRLLSIPRNVNAHARLAAEEAARTQQNKEMFDDAVLDPSLSAKSELQRFNIILALGGNDLSSRVWQSTLLPMAQMRSAETPEQALELLRDSPPQGIFIADAVITRHREVLERIIDAMHMGAKVVVGGGFASTATPLELARFFTILGLPWERGTHLEANVSLQSGVLDSHLTVGLPRELTDKMCFVKGVNKSECWYTNSGAEDQTAVAYTAIRNGRFGYIGCVSHERGAINIARAMLGQPL
;
A
#
# COMPACT_ATOMS: atom_id res chain seq x y z
N MET A 1 29.81 -12.78 -19.01
CA MET A 1 29.27 -14.00 -19.64
C MET A 1 28.65 -14.92 -18.59
N GLU A 2 29.33 -15.17 -17.46
CA GLU A 2 28.78 -15.96 -16.33
C GLU A 2 27.52 -15.37 -15.70
N ALA A 3 27.45 -14.07 -15.42
CA ALA A 3 26.24 -13.44 -14.87
C ALA A 3 25.00 -13.57 -15.79
N HIS A 4 25.20 -13.53 -17.11
CA HIS A 4 24.14 -13.74 -18.09
C HIS A 4 23.67 -15.20 -18.13
N ASN A 5 24.60 -16.15 -18.02
CA ASN A 5 24.27 -17.57 -17.90
C ASN A 5 23.54 -17.89 -16.60
N LEU A 6 23.96 -17.32 -15.47
CA LEU A 6 23.27 -17.44 -14.18
C LEU A 6 21.84 -16.91 -14.27
N PHE A 7 21.65 -15.73 -14.87
CA PHE A 7 20.32 -15.12 -15.04
C PHE A 7 19.39 -15.97 -15.93
N MET A 8 19.91 -16.49 -17.06
CA MET A 8 19.14 -17.36 -17.95
C MET A 8 18.80 -18.71 -17.31
N GLN A 9 19.70 -19.26 -16.49
CA GLN A 9 19.46 -20.48 -15.72
C GLN A 9 18.42 -20.26 -14.62
N TYR A 10 18.49 -19.14 -13.88
CA TYR A 10 17.50 -18.79 -12.87
C TYR A 10 16.09 -18.71 -13.48
N ASN A 11 15.94 -17.99 -14.61
CA ASN A 11 14.64 -17.90 -15.31
C ASN A 11 14.10 -19.28 -15.77
N ARG A 12 14.98 -20.23 -16.08
CA ARG A 12 14.58 -21.59 -16.45
C ARG A 12 14.11 -22.37 -15.22
N ILE A 13 14.86 -22.32 -14.12
CA ILE A 13 14.52 -22.97 -12.85
C ILE A 13 13.20 -22.41 -12.31
N ASP A 14 13.05 -21.09 -12.37
CA ASP A 14 11.85 -20.38 -11.91
C ASP A 14 10.58 -20.83 -12.64
N ARG A 15 10.64 -20.93 -13.97
CA ARG A 15 9.54 -21.49 -14.78
C ARG A 15 9.21 -22.93 -14.40
N GLN A 16 10.23 -23.76 -14.14
CA GLN A 16 10.04 -25.16 -13.77
C GLN A 16 9.47 -25.32 -12.35
N LEU A 17 9.81 -24.39 -11.44
CA LEU A 17 9.29 -24.36 -10.07
C LEU A 17 7.80 -24.07 -10.05
N HIS A 18 7.30 -23.28 -10.99
CA HIS A 18 5.89 -22.86 -11.07
C HIS A 18 5.04 -23.62 -12.07
N ASP A 19 5.64 -24.43 -12.93
CA ASP A 19 4.91 -25.31 -13.85
C ASP A 19 4.28 -26.49 -13.07
N PRO A 20 2.94 -26.64 -13.06
CA PRO A 20 2.26 -27.74 -12.38
C PRO A 20 2.46 -29.10 -13.07
N LEU A 21 2.85 -29.14 -14.35
CA LEU A 21 3.11 -30.37 -15.10
C LEU A 21 4.54 -30.89 -14.91
N GLN A 22 5.41 -30.09 -14.30
CA GLN A 22 6.82 -30.41 -14.18
C GLN A 22 7.08 -31.41 -13.05
N ASN A 23 7.96 -32.38 -13.30
CA ASN A 23 8.40 -33.33 -12.29
C ASN A 23 9.31 -32.63 -11.25
N LYS A 24 8.75 -32.34 -10.07
CA LYS A 24 9.46 -31.66 -8.97
C LYS A 24 10.72 -32.39 -8.50
N LYS A 25 10.81 -33.71 -8.67
CA LYS A 25 12.04 -34.47 -8.38
C LYS A 25 13.20 -34.03 -9.26
N HIS A 26 12.95 -33.82 -10.55
CA HIS A 26 13.98 -33.35 -11.47
C HIS A 26 14.39 -31.90 -11.18
N VAL A 27 13.42 -31.06 -10.80
CA VAL A 27 13.70 -29.67 -10.36
C VAL A 27 14.61 -29.66 -9.15
N LEU A 28 14.33 -30.51 -8.15
CA LEU A 28 15.18 -30.66 -6.97
C LEU A 28 16.59 -31.14 -7.32
N GLU A 29 16.73 -32.12 -8.21
CA GLU A 29 18.03 -32.61 -8.68
C GLU A 29 18.85 -31.49 -9.36
N GLU A 30 18.21 -30.65 -10.17
CA GLU A 30 18.85 -29.49 -10.81
C GLU A 30 19.24 -28.42 -9.78
N LEU A 31 18.34 -28.07 -8.84
CA LEU A 31 18.64 -27.11 -7.77
C LEU A 31 19.84 -27.54 -6.93
N LEU A 32 19.85 -28.79 -6.49
CA LEU A 32 20.98 -29.37 -5.76
C LEU A 32 22.23 -29.40 -6.64
N PHE A 33 22.12 -29.74 -7.93
CA PHE A 33 23.26 -29.73 -8.83
C PHE A 33 23.91 -28.34 -8.93
N GLN A 34 23.11 -27.28 -9.06
CA GLN A 34 23.58 -25.90 -9.16
C GLN A 34 24.17 -25.37 -7.85
N LEU A 35 23.51 -25.61 -6.71
CA LEU A 35 24.03 -25.22 -5.39
C LEU A 35 25.42 -25.82 -5.13
N ASN A 36 25.64 -27.07 -5.55
CA ASN A 36 26.95 -27.73 -5.41
C ASN A 36 28.03 -27.14 -6.34
N ARG A 37 27.66 -26.54 -7.48
CA ARG A 37 28.61 -25.89 -8.39
C ARG A 37 28.98 -24.49 -7.95
N HIS A 38 28.09 -23.83 -7.20
CA HIS A 38 28.27 -22.46 -6.71
C HIS A 38 28.03 -22.43 -5.19
N PRO A 39 29.05 -22.80 -4.37
CA PRO A 39 28.92 -22.87 -2.92
C PRO A 39 28.59 -21.53 -2.26
N ASP A 40 28.96 -20.41 -2.91
CA ASP A 40 28.66 -19.05 -2.45
C ASP A 40 27.17 -18.67 -2.63
N ASP A 41 26.36 -19.60 -3.14
CA ASP A 41 24.93 -19.49 -3.42
C ASP A 41 24.44 -18.10 -3.87
N PRO A 42 24.98 -17.57 -4.99
CA PRO A 42 24.66 -16.22 -5.46
C PRO A 42 23.18 -16.05 -5.88
N LEU A 43 22.45 -17.16 -6.06
CA LEU A 43 21.04 -17.18 -6.45
C LEU A 43 20.10 -17.51 -5.28
N ARG A 44 20.64 -17.72 -4.06
CA ARG A 44 19.88 -18.14 -2.87
C ARG A 44 19.04 -19.40 -3.12
N LEU A 45 19.58 -20.37 -3.87
CA LEU A 45 18.93 -21.65 -4.15
C LEU A 45 18.69 -22.46 -2.86
N SER A 46 19.52 -22.25 -1.83
CA SER A 46 19.32 -22.83 -0.51
C SER A 46 17.96 -22.47 0.10
N ASP A 47 17.42 -21.30 -0.23
CA ASP A 47 16.13 -20.84 0.29
C ASP A 47 14.94 -21.51 -0.41
N ILE A 48 15.16 -22.11 -1.59
CA ILE A 48 14.12 -22.74 -2.42
C ILE A 48 14.00 -24.25 -2.09
N ILE A 49 15.15 -24.91 -1.91
CA ILE A 49 15.26 -26.37 -1.76
C ILE A 49 14.34 -26.94 -0.65
N PRO A 50 14.28 -26.37 0.57
CA PRO A 50 13.40 -26.86 1.63
C PRO A 50 11.93 -26.92 1.21
N HIS A 51 11.44 -25.90 0.50
CA HIS A 51 10.05 -25.86 0.04
C HIS A 51 9.74 -26.95 -1.00
N VAL A 52 10.68 -27.23 -1.90
CA VAL A 52 10.56 -28.31 -2.90
C VAL A 52 10.61 -29.68 -2.23
N LEU A 53 11.44 -29.86 -1.20
CA LEU A 53 11.48 -31.09 -0.41
C LEU A 53 10.14 -31.36 0.30
N LEU A 54 9.52 -30.33 0.90
CA LEU A 54 8.19 -30.43 1.49
C LEU A 54 7.11 -30.72 0.46
N GLU A 55 7.17 -30.11 -0.73
CA GLU A 55 6.22 -30.39 -1.82
C GLU A 55 6.30 -31.86 -2.31
N LEU A 56 7.47 -32.49 -2.19
CA LEU A 56 7.69 -33.90 -2.50
C LEU A 56 7.37 -34.84 -1.34
N GLY A 57 6.92 -34.34 -0.18
CA GLY A 57 6.67 -35.13 1.03
C GLY A 57 7.95 -35.67 1.70
N ARG A 58 9.11 -35.07 1.42
CA ARG A 58 10.42 -35.49 1.96
C ARG A 58 10.77 -34.72 3.23
N GLU A 59 9.91 -34.83 4.23
CA GLU A 59 9.95 -34.06 5.49
C GLU A 59 11.30 -34.16 6.22
N GLN A 60 11.81 -35.39 6.38
CA GLN A 60 13.06 -35.62 7.10
C GLN A 60 14.26 -34.98 6.40
N GLU A 61 14.27 -35.02 5.07
CA GLU A 61 15.31 -34.39 4.27
C GLU A 61 15.22 -32.87 4.31
N CYS A 62 14.01 -32.31 4.32
CA CYS A 62 13.81 -30.88 4.56
C CYS A 62 14.39 -30.48 5.91
N TYR A 63 14.08 -31.23 6.98
CA TYR A 63 14.58 -30.94 8.31
C TYR A 63 16.11 -31.00 8.37
N ASP A 64 16.70 -32.10 7.90
CA ASP A 64 18.16 -32.29 7.89
C ASP A 64 18.86 -31.22 7.04
N PHE A 65 18.23 -30.77 5.95
CA PHE A 65 18.75 -29.67 5.13
C PHE A 65 18.79 -28.36 5.91
N VAL A 66 17.70 -27.97 6.58
CA VAL A 66 17.66 -26.75 7.40
C VAL A 66 18.66 -26.83 8.56
N CYS A 67 18.78 -27.99 9.22
CA CYS A 67 19.75 -28.25 10.28
C CYS A 67 21.21 -28.05 9.82
N GLY A 68 21.56 -28.58 8.65
CA GLY A 68 22.93 -28.43 8.16
C GLY A 68 23.26 -26.99 7.76
N SER A 69 22.28 -26.23 7.23
CA SER A 69 22.42 -24.80 6.99
C SER A 69 22.71 -24.04 8.29
N CYS A 70 22.07 -24.40 9.40
CA CYS A 70 22.36 -23.78 10.71
C CYS A 70 23.78 -24.07 11.21
N ARG A 71 24.29 -25.28 10.96
CA ARG A 71 25.58 -25.75 11.47
C ARG A 71 26.76 -25.37 10.58
N ASN A 72 26.54 -24.61 9.51
CA ASN A 72 27.52 -24.32 8.45
C ASN A 72 28.21 -25.60 7.93
N THR A 73 27.51 -26.74 7.98
CA THR A 73 28.04 -27.99 7.47
C THR A 73 27.69 -28.09 5.99
N PRO A 74 28.66 -28.36 5.10
CA PRO A 74 28.36 -28.58 3.69
C PRO A 74 27.51 -29.86 3.57
N ILE A 75 26.19 -29.69 3.44
CA ILE A 75 25.24 -30.80 3.34
C ILE A 75 25.51 -31.53 2.02
N SER A 76 26.34 -32.56 2.12
CA SER A 76 26.68 -33.42 1.00
C SER A 76 25.53 -34.40 0.77
N ARG A 77 24.64 -34.07 -0.18
CA ARG A 77 23.72 -34.87 -1.04
C ARG A 77 23.05 -36.19 -0.56
N HIS A 78 23.48 -36.89 0.49
CA HIS A 78 23.12 -38.30 0.77
C HIS A 78 23.07 -38.67 2.26
N GLN A 79 23.30 -37.74 3.18
CA GLN A 79 23.13 -38.02 4.61
C GLN A 79 21.83 -37.40 5.10
N VAL A 80 20.75 -38.18 5.02
CA VAL A 80 19.71 -38.09 6.04
C VAL A 80 20.42 -38.44 7.35
N GLN A 81 20.76 -37.41 8.12
CA GLN A 81 21.37 -37.61 9.44
C GLN A 81 20.35 -38.21 10.40
N GLY A 82 19.06 -38.15 10.04
CA GLY A 82 17.97 -38.63 10.88
C GLY A 82 17.90 -37.81 12.16
N ASN A 83 18.17 -36.50 12.05
CA ASN A 83 18.02 -35.60 13.19
C ASN A 83 16.55 -35.64 13.63
N ASP A 84 16.32 -35.47 14.93
CA ASP A 84 14.98 -35.52 15.47
C ASP A 84 14.18 -34.29 15.04
N ALA A 85 13.30 -34.44 14.04
CA ALA A 85 12.45 -33.35 13.56
C ALA A 85 11.47 -32.83 14.62
N CYS A 86 11.27 -33.55 15.73
CA CYS A 86 10.46 -33.12 16.86
C CYS A 86 11.27 -32.41 17.95
N GLU A 87 12.60 -32.27 17.83
CA GLU A 87 13.43 -31.61 18.83
C GLU A 87 13.09 -30.12 19.02
N GLU A 88 13.50 -29.58 20.17
CA GLU A 88 13.27 -28.18 20.51
C GLU A 88 14.00 -27.21 19.57
N LEU A 89 13.46 -25.99 19.46
CA LEU A 89 13.98 -24.96 18.55
C LEU A 89 15.31 -24.32 18.99
N SER A 90 15.88 -24.71 20.13
CA SER A 90 17.07 -24.08 20.72
C SER A 90 18.25 -24.01 19.73
N VAL A 91 18.40 -25.02 18.87
CA VAL A 91 19.44 -25.09 17.83
C VAL A 91 19.26 -24.02 16.74
N PHE A 92 18.03 -23.55 16.51
CA PHE A 92 17.68 -22.63 15.42
C PHE A 92 17.58 -21.18 15.87
N MET A 93 17.19 -20.94 17.13
CA MET A 93 16.98 -19.57 17.63
C MET A 93 18.27 -18.75 17.76
N GLU A 94 19.43 -19.41 17.79
CA GLU A 94 20.75 -18.76 17.82
C GLU A 94 21.45 -18.76 16.45
N ALA A 95 20.86 -19.41 15.43
CA ALA A 95 21.45 -19.56 14.11
C ALA A 95 21.00 -18.44 13.16
N ASP A 96 21.90 -17.99 12.27
CA ASP A 96 21.61 -16.98 11.25
C ASP A 96 20.90 -17.61 10.04
N LEU A 97 19.66 -18.07 10.27
CA LEU A 97 18.83 -18.65 9.23
C LEU A 97 18.19 -17.59 8.34
N SER A 98 18.13 -17.86 7.04
CA SER A 98 17.37 -17.03 6.12
C SER A 98 15.85 -17.12 6.36
N LEU A 99 15.13 -16.09 5.94
CA LEU A 99 13.66 -16.05 6.03
C LEU A 99 13.01 -17.26 5.34
N GLY A 100 13.54 -17.72 4.20
CA GLY A 100 13.03 -18.90 3.49
C GLY A 100 13.15 -20.19 4.30
N HIS A 101 14.30 -20.43 4.93
CA HIS A 101 14.49 -21.59 5.81
C HIS A 101 13.53 -21.57 7.01
N LEU A 102 13.34 -20.41 7.64
CA LEU A 102 12.40 -20.28 8.76
C LEU A 102 10.97 -20.57 8.32
N VAL A 103 10.53 -20.05 7.16
CA VAL A 103 9.19 -20.33 6.62
C VAL A 103 9.00 -21.80 6.29
N ALA A 104 10.01 -22.48 5.74
CA ALA A 104 9.95 -23.91 5.48
C ALA A 104 9.85 -24.71 6.79
N LEU A 105 10.64 -24.33 7.80
CA LEU A 105 10.60 -24.96 9.12
C LEU A 105 9.25 -24.75 9.81
N THR A 106 8.65 -23.56 9.68
CA THR A 106 7.29 -23.28 10.19
C THR A 106 6.27 -24.22 9.56
N LEU A 107 6.30 -24.40 8.24
CA LEU A 107 5.39 -25.33 7.54
C LEU A 107 5.61 -26.77 7.99
N LEU A 108 6.86 -27.22 8.07
CA LEU A 108 7.19 -28.57 8.51
C LEU A 108 6.65 -28.85 9.92
N LYS A 109 6.89 -27.94 10.88
CA LYS A 109 6.41 -28.09 12.26
C LYS A 109 4.88 -28.08 12.33
N LEU A 110 4.22 -27.26 11.51
CA LEU A 110 2.77 -27.24 11.37
C LEU A 110 2.23 -28.55 10.78
N GLN A 111 2.85 -29.09 9.73
CA GLN A 111 2.47 -30.37 9.13
C GLN A 111 2.57 -31.51 10.14
N LEU A 112 3.69 -31.60 10.87
CA LEU A 112 3.87 -32.59 11.93
C LEU A 112 2.82 -32.44 13.03
N TYR A 113 2.55 -31.21 13.50
CA TYR A 113 1.50 -30.97 14.48
C TYR A 113 0.14 -31.48 14.00
N LEU A 114 -0.28 -31.12 12.79
CA LEU A 114 -1.57 -31.53 12.22
C LEU A 114 -1.66 -33.06 12.06
N ASP A 115 -0.57 -33.73 11.71
CA ASP A 115 -0.51 -35.20 11.65
C ASP A 115 -0.68 -35.84 13.03
N PHE A 116 0.05 -35.36 14.04
CA PHE A 116 -0.06 -35.88 15.40
C PHE A 116 -1.41 -35.56 16.06
N ASP A 117 -2.00 -34.40 15.77
CA ASP A 117 -3.35 -34.05 16.22
C ASP A 117 -4.41 -34.97 15.57
N ALA A 118 -4.27 -35.25 14.27
CA ALA A 118 -5.14 -36.20 13.57
C ALA A 118 -5.05 -37.63 14.13
N ILE A 119 -3.83 -38.10 14.44
CA ILE A 119 -3.58 -39.38 15.11
C ILE A 119 -4.21 -39.40 16.50
N SER A 120 -4.05 -38.32 17.26
CA SER A 120 -4.63 -38.16 18.59
C SER A 120 -6.16 -38.27 18.58
N LEU A 121 -6.81 -37.66 17.58
CA LEU A 121 -8.26 -37.67 17.46
C LEU A 121 -8.83 -38.98 16.88
N ASP A 122 -7.98 -39.99 16.60
CA ASP A 122 -8.33 -41.28 15.99
C ASP A 122 -9.10 -41.10 14.65
N LEU A 123 -8.86 -39.99 13.95
CA LEU A 123 -9.60 -39.59 12.73
C LEU A 123 -9.36 -40.54 11.54
N ASP A 124 -8.21 -41.23 11.53
CA ASP A 124 -7.90 -42.28 10.55
C ASP A 124 -8.85 -43.48 10.68
N ARG A 125 -9.26 -43.85 11.90
CA ARG A 125 -10.25 -44.93 12.11
C ARG A 125 -11.65 -44.55 11.66
N LEU A 126 -11.96 -43.26 11.59
CA LEU A 126 -13.24 -42.73 11.14
C LEU A 126 -13.30 -42.57 9.61
N GLY A 127 -12.19 -42.78 8.90
CA GLY A 127 -12.11 -42.57 7.44
C GLY A 127 -12.16 -41.10 7.03
N VAL A 128 -11.86 -40.19 7.96
CA VAL A 128 -11.90 -38.72 7.79
C VAL A 128 -10.50 -38.09 7.91
N GLY A 129 -9.45 -38.91 8.07
CA GLY A 129 -8.07 -38.45 8.28
C GLY A 129 -7.38 -37.91 7.02
N ARG A 130 -6.51 -36.91 7.23
CA ARG A 130 -5.53 -36.43 6.24
C ARG A 130 -4.41 -37.46 6.05
N PRO A 131 -3.77 -37.56 4.86
CA PRO A 131 -2.64 -38.46 4.67
C PRO A 131 -1.47 -38.07 5.60
N LEU A 132 -1.05 -39.00 6.46
CA LEU A 132 0.03 -38.77 7.42
C LEU A 132 1.40 -38.70 6.74
N GLY A 133 2.22 -37.76 7.17
CA GLY A 133 3.64 -37.67 6.84
C GLY A 133 4.42 -38.90 7.31
N GLN A 134 5.55 -39.17 6.65
CA GLN A 134 6.36 -40.37 6.92
C GLN A 134 6.94 -40.34 8.34
N ILE A 135 7.28 -39.16 8.86
CA ILE A 135 7.81 -39.00 10.23
C ILE A 135 6.74 -39.40 11.25
N ALA A 136 5.56 -38.78 11.19
CA ALA A 136 4.45 -39.05 12.10
C ALA A 136 4.03 -40.52 12.06
N LYS A 137 3.92 -41.09 10.85
CA LYS A 137 3.62 -42.52 10.66
C LYS A 137 4.64 -43.44 11.32
N THR A 138 5.93 -43.17 11.12
CA THR A 138 7.02 -43.98 11.69
C THR A 138 7.04 -43.90 13.22
N ILE A 139 6.76 -42.73 13.80
CA ILE A 139 6.70 -42.53 15.25
C ILE A 139 5.47 -43.25 15.84
N PHE A 140 4.30 -43.13 15.20
CA PHE A 140 3.08 -43.82 15.61
C PHE A 140 3.22 -45.34 15.58
N GLU A 141 3.82 -45.90 14.53
CA GLU A 141 4.07 -47.34 14.41
C GLU A 141 5.05 -47.87 15.47
N ARG A 142 5.98 -47.03 15.96
CA ARG A 142 6.97 -47.39 16.98
C ARG A 142 6.47 -47.19 18.42
N ASN A 143 5.64 -46.18 18.66
CA ASN A 143 5.19 -45.78 19.99
C ASN A 143 3.66 -45.63 20.02
N TYR A 144 2.96 -46.60 20.61
CA TYR A 144 1.49 -46.57 20.76
C TYR A 144 1.02 -45.82 22.03
N ASP A 145 1.91 -45.10 22.71
CA ASP A 145 1.55 -44.34 23.92
C ASP A 145 0.85 -43.03 23.53
N HIS A 146 -0.48 -43.04 23.62
CA HIS A 146 -1.34 -41.89 23.32
C HIS A 146 -0.99 -40.64 24.16
N GLY A 147 -0.53 -40.80 25.41
CA GLY A 147 -0.12 -39.69 26.25
C GLY A 147 1.17 -39.01 25.75
N GLN A 148 2.10 -39.78 25.19
CA GLN A 148 3.31 -39.24 24.56
C GLN A 148 3.00 -38.53 23.24
N LEU A 149 2.11 -39.09 22.42
CA LEU A 149 1.69 -38.46 21.15
C LEU A 149 1.03 -37.10 21.39
N LEU A 150 0.14 -37.00 22.39
CA LEU A 150 -0.47 -35.72 22.81
C LEU A 150 0.57 -34.69 23.29
N ARG A 151 1.62 -35.15 23.99
CA ARG A 151 2.71 -34.26 24.42
C ARG A 151 3.50 -33.75 23.21
N ILE A 152 3.87 -34.63 22.29
CA ILE A 152 4.57 -34.26 21.05
C ILE A 152 3.76 -33.27 20.23
N ALA A 153 2.45 -33.51 20.05
CA ALA A 153 1.55 -32.59 19.34
C ALA A 153 1.55 -31.20 19.98
N ARG A 154 1.42 -31.13 21.32
CA ARG A 154 1.45 -29.86 22.06
C ARG A 154 2.79 -29.13 21.92
N ASP A 155 3.89 -29.85 22.02
CA ASP A 155 5.23 -29.28 21.91
C ASP A 155 5.46 -28.74 20.50
N LEU A 156 5.07 -29.48 19.46
CA LEU A 156 5.12 -29.04 18.06
C LEU A 156 4.23 -27.81 17.80
N HIS A 157 3.02 -27.76 18.36
CA HIS A 157 2.15 -26.59 18.26
C HIS A 157 2.81 -25.34 18.87
N ASN A 158 3.41 -25.47 20.06
CA ASN A 158 4.14 -24.39 20.70
C ASN A 158 5.36 -23.95 19.88
N GLN A 159 6.10 -24.90 19.29
CA GLN A 159 7.24 -24.61 18.42
C GLN A 159 6.78 -23.86 17.15
N TYR A 160 5.71 -24.32 16.50
CA TYR A 160 5.11 -23.64 15.35
C TYR A 160 4.72 -22.19 15.68
N LEU A 161 4.00 -21.95 16.79
CA LEU A 161 3.61 -20.59 17.19
C LEU A 161 4.83 -19.69 17.46
N LYS A 162 5.88 -20.22 18.09
CA LYS A 162 7.15 -19.49 18.28
C LYS A 162 7.80 -19.12 16.95
N LEU A 163 7.80 -20.01 15.97
CA LEU A 163 8.33 -19.72 14.63
C LEU A 163 7.49 -18.69 13.89
N VAL A 164 6.16 -18.76 14.00
CA VAL A 164 5.24 -17.74 13.45
C VAL A 164 5.57 -16.37 14.00
N GLU A 165 5.71 -16.24 15.32
CA GLU A 165 6.08 -14.99 15.98
C GLU A 165 7.47 -14.52 15.54
N TYR A 166 8.46 -15.41 15.52
CA TYR A 166 9.82 -15.06 15.12
C TYR A 166 9.89 -14.55 13.68
N VAL A 167 9.26 -15.25 12.73
CA VAL A 167 9.17 -14.80 11.33
C VAL A 167 8.44 -13.46 11.23
N GLN A 168 7.37 -13.24 12.02
CA GLN A 168 6.67 -11.96 12.05
C GLN A 168 7.57 -10.81 12.51
N THR A 169 8.48 -11.06 13.47
CA THR A 169 9.45 -10.04 13.92
C THR A 169 10.52 -9.73 12.87
N LEU A 170 10.92 -10.72 12.06
CA LEU A 170 11.91 -10.53 11.00
C LEU A 170 11.31 -9.87 9.77
N ASN A 171 10.08 -10.22 9.41
CA ASN A 171 9.38 -9.66 8.27
C ASN A 171 7.86 -9.63 8.51
N SER A 172 7.34 -8.46 8.86
CA SER A 172 5.93 -8.26 9.20
C SER A 172 4.97 -8.37 8.01
N TYR A 173 5.48 -8.38 6.77
CA TYR A 173 4.66 -8.43 5.55
C TYR A 173 4.36 -9.86 5.10
N LEU A 174 5.14 -10.84 5.56
CA LEU A 174 5.17 -12.18 4.98
C LEU A 174 3.88 -12.97 5.21
N TRP A 175 3.39 -13.06 6.45
CA TRP A 175 2.20 -13.86 6.76
C TRP A 175 0.94 -13.30 6.10
N GLU A 176 0.79 -11.98 6.11
CA GLU A 176 -0.28 -11.30 5.40
C GLU A 176 -0.19 -11.59 3.89
N ALA A 177 1.00 -11.48 3.29
CA ALA A 177 1.21 -11.77 1.86
C ALA A 177 0.90 -13.25 1.53
N LEU A 178 1.32 -14.19 2.36
CA LEU A 178 1.03 -15.61 2.19
C LEU A 178 -0.46 -15.93 2.20
N ALA A 179 -1.24 -15.17 2.98
CA ALA A 179 -2.68 -15.29 3.05
C ALA A 179 -3.44 -14.52 1.93
N THR A 180 -2.88 -13.42 1.43
CA THR A 180 -3.59 -12.42 0.59
C THR A 180 -3.08 -12.26 -0.83
N GLN A 181 -1.97 -12.90 -1.22
CA GLN A 181 -1.42 -12.78 -2.57
C GLN A 181 -1.42 -14.14 -3.26
N ASP A 182 -2.13 -14.21 -4.38
CA ASP A 182 -1.92 -15.25 -5.39
C ASP A 182 -0.70 -14.92 -6.26
N VAL A 183 0.01 -15.95 -6.72
CA VAL A 183 1.28 -15.82 -7.44
C VAL A 183 1.06 -15.13 -8.78
N ALA A 184 1.28 -13.80 -8.83
CA ALA A 184 1.45 -13.08 -10.08
C ALA A 184 2.93 -13.13 -10.48
N TYR A 185 3.22 -13.62 -11.70
CA TYR A 185 4.55 -13.55 -12.28
C TYR A 185 4.96 -12.08 -12.41
N THR A 186 5.76 -11.57 -11.48
CA THR A 186 6.33 -10.23 -11.54
C THR A 186 7.84 -10.30 -11.59
N SER A 187 8.42 -9.45 -12.44
CA SER A 187 9.86 -9.37 -12.65
C SER A 187 10.58 -9.04 -11.34
N PRO A 188 11.80 -9.55 -11.12
CA PRO A 188 12.49 -9.42 -9.84
C PRO A 188 12.67 -7.94 -9.45
N PRO A 189 12.32 -7.54 -8.20
CA PRO A 189 12.54 -6.19 -7.71
C PRO A 189 14.03 -5.85 -7.65
N VAL A 190 14.34 -4.59 -7.99
CA VAL A 190 15.70 -4.04 -8.18
C VAL A 190 16.38 -3.66 -6.85
N THR A 191 15.65 -3.65 -5.72
CA THR A 191 16.19 -3.33 -4.39
C THR A 191 15.73 -4.35 -3.36
N ARG A 192 16.64 -5.19 -2.89
CA ARG A 192 16.39 -6.25 -1.91
C ARG A 192 17.06 -5.87 -0.60
N GLY A 193 16.31 -5.91 0.50
CA GLY A 193 16.84 -5.64 1.85
C GLY A 193 16.15 -6.57 2.86
N PRO A 194 16.87 -7.07 3.88
CA PRO A 194 16.26 -7.86 4.95
C PRO A 194 15.08 -7.13 5.60
N GLY A 195 13.98 -7.83 5.84
CA GLY A 195 12.74 -7.30 6.42
C GLY A 195 11.87 -6.49 5.45
N SER A 196 12.25 -6.37 4.17
CA SER A 196 11.46 -5.59 3.20
C SER A 196 10.27 -6.38 2.64
N ARG A 197 9.30 -5.64 2.08
CA ARG A 197 8.17 -6.22 1.33
C ARG A 197 8.64 -7.06 0.14
N ASP A 198 9.74 -6.67 -0.51
CA ASP A 198 10.32 -7.40 -1.64
C ASP A 198 10.94 -8.74 -1.21
N GLU A 199 11.53 -8.81 -0.01
CA GLU A 199 11.99 -10.08 0.56
C GLU A 199 10.82 -11.02 0.85
N ALA A 200 9.74 -10.51 1.44
CA ALA A 200 8.52 -11.28 1.68
C ALA A 200 7.92 -11.84 0.38
N ASN A 201 7.80 -11.00 -0.66
CA ASN A 201 7.29 -11.39 -1.96
C ASN A 201 8.17 -12.48 -2.61
N LEU A 202 9.48 -12.41 -2.44
CA LEU A 202 10.41 -13.43 -2.95
C LEU A 202 10.22 -14.78 -2.25
N VAL A 203 10.17 -14.79 -0.92
CA VAL A 203 9.94 -16.03 -0.16
C VAL A 203 8.57 -16.61 -0.49
N LEU A 204 7.55 -15.76 -0.56
CA LEU A 204 6.21 -16.15 -0.99
C LEU A 204 6.23 -16.82 -2.37
N HIS A 205 6.93 -16.23 -3.33
CA HIS A 205 7.09 -16.78 -4.67
C HIS A 205 7.69 -18.19 -4.66
N HIS A 206 8.55 -18.52 -3.69
CA HIS A 206 9.12 -19.86 -3.57
C HIS A 206 8.24 -20.85 -2.82
N CYS A 207 7.46 -20.40 -1.83
CA CYS A 207 6.77 -21.29 -0.90
C CYS A 207 5.24 -21.40 -1.11
N LYS A 208 4.58 -20.47 -1.80
CA LYS A 208 3.11 -20.40 -1.86
C LYS A 208 2.47 -21.72 -2.27
N ASN A 209 2.98 -22.36 -3.32
CA ASN A 209 2.41 -23.60 -3.84
C ASN A 209 2.42 -24.75 -2.81
N VAL A 210 3.49 -24.89 -2.03
CA VAL A 210 3.58 -25.95 -1.02
C VAL A 210 2.66 -25.67 0.18
N TRP A 211 2.50 -24.41 0.58
CA TRP A 211 1.54 -24.02 1.61
C TRP A 211 0.09 -24.26 1.17
N VAL A 212 -0.26 -23.90 -0.07
CA VAL A 212 -1.61 -24.12 -0.63
C VAL A 212 -1.95 -25.62 -0.74
N LYS A 213 -0.99 -26.46 -1.11
CA LYS A 213 -1.16 -27.92 -1.21
C LYS A 213 -1.21 -28.63 0.14
N SER A 214 -0.77 -27.97 1.22
CA SER A 214 -0.71 -28.57 2.55
C SER A 214 -2.07 -28.49 3.24
N ASP A 215 -2.74 -29.63 3.38
CA ASP A 215 -4.08 -29.72 3.94
C ASP A 215 -4.19 -29.09 5.34
N GLY A 216 -5.05 -28.07 5.46
CA GLY A 216 -5.31 -27.35 6.71
C GLY A 216 -4.24 -26.33 7.13
N ALA A 217 -3.09 -26.28 6.46
CA ALA A 217 -1.97 -25.42 6.87
C ALA A 217 -2.30 -23.92 6.74
N LEU A 218 -2.83 -23.49 5.59
CA LEU A 218 -3.20 -22.09 5.37
C LEU A 218 -4.32 -21.63 6.32
N ALA A 219 -5.33 -22.48 6.56
CA ALA A 219 -6.44 -22.13 7.45
C ALA A 219 -5.96 -21.95 8.90
N MET A 220 -5.07 -22.82 9.38
CA MET A 220 -4.45 -22.68 10.70
C MET A 220 -3.60 -21.41 10.79
N LEU A 221 -2.73 -21.19 9.80
CA LEU A 221 -1.89 -20.01 9.72
C LEU A 221 -2.71 -18.71 9.72
N GLU A 222 -3.75 -18.64 8.90
CA GLU A 222 -4.63 -17.47 8.84
C GLU A 222 -5.31 -17.19 10.18
N ALA A 223 -5.78 -18.23 10.88
CA ALA A 223 -6.37 -18.07 12.21
C ALA A 223 -5.36 -17.55 13.24
N ASP A 224 -4.14 -18.11 13.28
CA ASP A 224 -3.13 -17.73 14.28
C ASP A 224 -2.47 -16.37 13.99
N THR A 225 -2.42 -15.98 12.72
CA THR A 225 -1.84 -14.71 12.28
C THR A 225 -2.85 -13.58 12.17
N ALA A 226 -4.14 -13.85 12.40
CA ALA A 226 -5.20 -12.83 12.35
C ALA A 226 -4.91 -11.60 13.22
N LYS A 227 -4.28 -11.81 14.38
CA LYS A 227 -3.86 -10.75 15.33
C LYS A 227 -2.79 -9.80 14.78
N TYR A 228 -2.07 -10.19 13.73
CA TYR A 228 -1.02 -9.38 13.10
C TYR A 228 -1.54 -8.57 11.91
N ILE A 229 -2.77 -8.82 11.44
CA ILE A 229 -3.38 -8.08 10.34
C ILE A 229 -3.59 -6.64 10.79
N GLN A 230 -3.04 -5.70 10.03
CA GLN A 230 -3.17 -4.27 10.29
C GLN A 230 -4.21 -3.65 9.38
N VAL A 231 -4.81 -2.56 9.85
CA VAL A 231 -5.63 -1.68 9.01
C VAL A 231 -4.73 -1.08 7.94
N TYR A 232 -5.15 -1.14 6.67
CA TYR A 232 -4.36 -0.55 5.60
C TYR A 232 -4.45 0.98 5.63
N GLU A 233 -3.29 1.63 5.72
CA GLU A 233 -3.15 3.07 5.62
C GLU A 233 -2.49 3.45 4.29
N SER A 234 -3.19 4.27 3.50
CA SER A 234 -2.69 4.72 2.20
C SER A 234 -1.37 5.49 2.32
N PRO A 235 -0.32 5.13 1.55
CA PRO A 235 0.95 5.87 1.52
C PRO A 235 0.77 7.35 1.15
N ALA A 236 -0.18 7.66 0.26
CA ALA A 236 -0.52 9.04 -0.13
C ALA A 236 -1.09 9.87 1.04
N MET A 237 -1.55 9.21 2.10
CA MET A 237 -2.15 9.80 3.29
C MET A 237 -1.34 9.62 4.57
N ASN A 238 -0.13 9.05 4.50
CA ASN A 238 0.92 9.28 5.52
C ASN A 238 1.42 10.74 5.55
N ASN A 239 0.66 11.65 4.94
CA ASN A 239 0.65 13.07 5.23
C ASN A 239 -0.06 13.41 6.57
N ASN A 240 -0.28 12.43 7.46
CA ASN A 240 -0.31 12.69 8.90
C ASN A 240 1.11 13.02 9.39
N SER A 241 1.58 14.22 9.02
CA SER A 241 2.54 15.01 9.81
C SER A 241 3.81 14.32 10.31
N GLU A 242 4.41 13.39 9.57
CA GLU A 242 5.88 13.37 9.57
C GLU A 242 6.33 14.53 8.69
N PRO A 243 7.07 15.52 9.23
CA PRO A 243 7.55 16.63 8.41
C PRO A 243 8.38 16.08 7.27
N LEU A 244 8.06 16.46 6.03
CA LEU A 244 8.79 16.05 4.82
C LEU A 244 10.29 16.07 5.12
N GLU A 245 10.98 14.96 4.85
CA GLU A 245 12.39 14.84 5.23
C GLU A 245 13.18 16.04 4.70
N ARG A 246 13.88 16.74 5.60
CA ARG A 246 14.66 17.93 5.25
C ARG A 246 16.04 17.46 4.83
N ARG A 247 16.25 17.32 3.53
CA ARG A 247 17.56 16.95 2.97
C ARG A 247 18.38 18.19 2.60
N ARG A 248 19.70 18.12 2.84
CA ARG A 248 20.65 19.13 2.33
C ARG A 248 20.99 18.78 0.90
N GLY A 249 20.73 19.70 -0.03
CA GLY A 249 21.02 19.49 -1.44
C GLY A 249 22.52 19.33 -1.69
N THR A 250 22.87 18.42 -2.60
CA THR A 250 24.26 18.04 -2.91
C THR A 250 24.81 18.73 -4.17
N GLY A 251 23.94 19.37 -4.94
CA GLY A 251 24.22 20.03 -6.21
C GLY A 251 24.23 19.12 -7.42
N TRP A 252 23.50 18.02 -7.41
CA TRP A 252 23.37 17.16 -8.60
C TRP A 252 22.28 17.66 -9.56
N ALA A 253 21.29 18.40 -9.07
CA ALA A 253 20.28 19.10 -9.88
C ALA A 253 20.20 20.59 -9.49
N PHE A 254 19.83 21.46 -10.44
CA PHE A 254 19.71 22.90 -10.22
C PHE A 254 18.45 23.47 -10.88
N PRO A 255 17.85 24.54 -10.33
CA PRO A 255 16.66 25.15 -10.92
C PRO A 255 17.00 25.88 -12.22
N VAL A 256 16.05 25.92 -13.15
CA VAL A 256 16.23 26.55 -14.46
C VAL A 256 15.61 27.95 -14.48
N ALA A 257 16.35 28.95 -14.96
CA ALA A 257 15.82 30.29 -15.19
C ALA A 257 14.91 30.31 -16.43
N VAL A 258 13.75 30.93 -16.33
CA VAL A 258 12.88 31.19 -17.49
C VAL A 258 13.05 32.65 -17.92
N ALA A 259 13.40 32.87 -19.20
CA ALA A 259 13.46 34.21 -19.77
C ALA A 259 12.06 34.84 -19.87
N HIS A 260 11.97 36.16 -19.71
CA HIS A 260 10.70 36.89 -19.83
C HIS A 260 9.96 36.51 -21.12
N ILE A 261 8.73 36.02 -20.98
CA ILE A 261 7.81 35.84 -22.09
C ILE A 261 7.32 37.26 -22.44
N GLY A 262 7.82 37.84 -23.54
CA GLY A 262 7.39 39.16 -24.04
C GLY A 262 5.87 39.19 -24.25
N HIS A 263 5.18 40.34 -24.25
CA HIS A 263 5.26 41.36 -25.31
C HIS A 263 5.17 42.81 -24.78
N SER A 264 5.98 43.68 -25.39
CA SER A 264 5.98 45.16 -25.34
C SER A 264 6.39 45.86 -24.03
N ASN A 265 7.24 46.87 -24.19
CA ASN A 265 7.61 47.81 -23.15
C ASN A 265 6.37 48.56 -22.67
N THR A 266 6.17 48.57 -21.34
CA THR A 266 5.03 49.09 -20.57
C THR A 266 3.91 48.05 -20.35
N ASN A 267 3.88 47.49 -19.13
CA ASN A 267 2.92 46.49 -18.59
C ASN A 267 3.13 45.02 -18.99
N VAL A 268 4.17 44.39 -18.44
CA VAL A 268 4.28 42.92 -18.42
C VAL A 268 3.18 42.36 -17.50
N VAL A 269 2.11 41.81 -18.07
CA VAL A 269 1.16 40.95 -17.36
C VAL A 269 1.50 39.51 -17.70
N VAL A 270 1.82 38.69 -16.70
CA VAL A 270 1.94 37.24 -16.90
C VAL A 270 0.50 36.70 -17.00
N THR A 271 -0.08 36.69 -18.19
CA THR A 271 -1.38 36.03 -18.42
C THR A 271 -1.15 34.52 -18.49
N ALA A 272 -1.30 33.85 -17.36
CA ALA A 272 -1.29 32.40 -17.28
C ALA A 272 -2.74 31.87 -17.25
N PRO A 273 -3.16 31.04 -18.22
CA PRO A 273 -4.50 30.46 -18.22
C PRO A 273 -4.76 29.67 -16.93
N PHE A 274 -6.02 29.72 -16.47
CA PHE A 274 -6.50 28.90 -15.37
C PHE A 274 -6.98 27.56 -15.93
N ASP A 275 -6.39 26.47 -15.46
CA ASP A 275 -6.87 25.12 -15.74
C ASP A 275 -8.00 24.80 -14.75
N ALA A 276 -9.23 24.74 -15.25
CA ALA A 276 -10.41 24.52 -14.43
C ALA A 276 -10.47 23.12 -13.81
N GLU A 277 -9.90 22.10 -14.47
CA GLU A 277 -9.87 20.72 -13.96
C GLU A 277 -8.87 20.60 -12.81
N LYS A 278 -7.66 21.15 -12.99
CA LYS A 278 -6.62 21.12 -11.94
C LYS A 278 -6.81 22.19 -10.87
N ARG A 279 -7.64 23.21 -11.14
CA ARG A 279 -7.80 24.44 -10.33
C ARG A 279 -6.45 25.13 -10.05
N ARG A 280 -5.63 25.27 -11.09
CA ARG A 280 -4.30 25.90 -11.02
C ARG A 280 -4.07 26.81 -12.23
N HIS A 281 -3.23 27.83 -12.06
CA HIS A 281 -2.69 28.54 -13.20
C HIS A 281 -1.54 27.74 -13.83
N VAL A 282 -1.54 27.66 -15.15
CA VAL A 282 -0.54 26.92 -15.93
C VAL A 282 0.19 27.82 -16.93
N LEU A 283 1.46 27.52 -17.19
CA LEU A 283 2.30 28.33 -18.07
C LEU A 283 2.64 27.59 -19.37
N GLY A 284 1.93 27.93 -20.46
CA GLY A 284 2.08 27.26 -21.75
C GLY A 284 1.32 25.94 -21.78
N ASP A 285 2.02 24.82 -21.64
CA ASP A 285 1.41 23.48 -21.59
C ASP A 285 0.62 23.27 -20.29
N LYS A 286 -0.47 22.49 -20.33
CA LYS A 286 -1.34 22.17 -19.17
C LYS A 286 -0.63 21.45 -18.00
N ASN A 287 0.62 21.01 -18.19
CA ASN A 287 1.40 20.29 -17.18
C ASN A 287 2.47 21.16 -16.50
N ARG A 288 2.48 22.47 -16.75
CA ARG A 288 3.44 23.41 -16.16
C ARG A 288 2.76 24.32 -15.15
N LEU A 289 2.88 23.98 -13.87
CA LEU A 289 2.31 24.76 -12.77
C LEU A 289 2.96 26.15 -12.66
N LEU A 290 2.17 27.18 -12.34
CA LEU A 290 2.64 28.51 -12.00
C LEU A 290 2.21 28.90 -10.58
N LEU A 291 3.19 29.23 -9.73
CA LEU A 291 3.00 29.70 -8.36
C LEU A 291 3.65 31.07 -8.18
N TYR A 292 3.01 31.96 -7.43
CA TYR A 292 3.54 33.28 -7.11
C TYR A 292 4.04 33.30 -5.67
N VAL A 293 5.25 33.77 -5.42
CA VAL A 293 5.82 33.80 -4.07
C VAL A 293 6.37 35.17 -3.72
N ASP A 294 6.20 35.57 -2.46
CA ASP A 294 6.86 36.76 -1.95
C ASP A 294 7.29 36.62 -0.48
N GLY A 295 8.25 37.46 -0.08
CA GLY A 295 8.80 37.50 1.26
C GLY A 295 9.15 38.92 1.65
N THR A 296 8.98 39.24 2.93
CA THR A 296 9.29 40.57 3.47
C THR A 296 9.82 40.47 4.89
N CYS A 297 10.61 41.46 5.30
CA CYS A 297 11.03 41.63 6.68
C CYS A 297 10.92 43.09 7.07
N THR A 298 10.36 43.34 8.25
CA THR A 298 10.28 44.68 8.86
C THR A 298 11.58 45.03 9.57
N ASP A 299 11.81 46.33 9.79
CA ASP A 299 13.00 46.85 10.50
C ASP A 299 13.15 46.31 11.93
N ASN A 300 12.04 45.87 12.55
CA ASN A 300 12.02 45.23 13.87
C ASN A 300 12.34 43.73 13.82
N GLY A 301 12.89 43.21 12.71
CA GLY A 301 13.27 41.80 12.55
C GLY A 301 12.08 40.84 12.48
N ARG A 302 10.89 41.31 12.07
CA ARG A 302 9.73 40.41 11.84
C ARG A 302 9.61 40.12 10.35
N GLY A 303 9.86 38.86 9.98
CA GLY A 303 9.74 38.37 8.62
C GLY A 303 8.41 37.66 8.36
N GLY A 304 7.91 37.75 7.13
CA GLY A 304 6.73 37.04 6.63
C GLY A 304 6.98 36.51 5.22
N TRP A 305 6.36 35.37 4.89
CA TRP A 305 6.46 34.73 3.59
C TRP A 305 5.07 34.34 3.09
N ALA A 306 4.88 34.28 1.78
CA ALA A 306 3.61 33.89 1.17
C ALA A 306 3.79 33.16 -0.17
N VAL A 307 2.84 32.27 -0.45
CA VAL A 307 2.64 31.56 -1.71
C VAL A 307 1.21 31.80 -2.16
N SER A 308 1.03 32.35 -3.35
CA SER A 308 -0.27 32.50 -3.98
C SER A 308 -0.40 31.57 -5.18
N LEU A 309 -1.53 30.87 -5.24
CA LEU A 309 -1.91 30.00 -6.36
C LEU A 309 -2.46 30.79 -7.56
N GLY A 310 -2.52 32.13 -7.49
CA GLY A 310 -3.14 33.02 -8.49
C GLY A 310 -4.50 33.58 -8.05
N CYS A 311 -5.12 34.43 -8.86
CA CYS A 311 -6.42 35.04 -8.58
C CYS A 311 -7.45 34.51 -9.59
N HIS A 312 -8.41 33.70 -9.12
CA HIS A 312 -9.53 33.21 -9.92
C HIS A 312 -10.80 33.13 -9.05
N PRO A 313 -12.00 33.43 -9.59
CA PRO A 313 -13.26 33.30 -8.83
C PRO A 313 -13.47 31.91 -8.21
N ASP A 314 -13.00 30.87 -8.90
CA ASP A 314 -13.08 29.48 -8.42
C ASP A 314 -12.00 29.11 -7.38
N LEU A 315 -11.16 30.05 -6.94
CA LEU A 315 -10.17 29.85 -5.87
C LEU A 315 -10.35 30.89 -4.75
N PRO A 316 -11.44 30.82 -3.96
CA PRO A 316 -11.54 31.62 -2.74
C PRO A 316 -10.43 31.18 -1.77
N ASN A 317 -9.66 32.14 -1.23
CA ASN A 317 -8.49 31.92 -0.35
C ASN A 317 -7.27 31.25 -1.00
N SER A 318 -6.87 31.70 -2.19
CA SER A 318 -5.72 31.17 -2.94
C SER A 318 -4.32 31.53 -2.40
N VAL A 319 -4.19 31.97 -1.14
CA VAL A 319 -2.90 32.40 -0.57
C VAL A 319 -2.62 31.71 0.74
N ILE A 320 -1.43 31.13 0.81
CA ILE A 320 -0.87 30.51 2.00
C ILE A 320 0.27 31.41 2.45
N TYR A 321 0.26 31.84 3.70
CA TYR A 321 1.28 32.73 4.24
C TYR A 321 1.60 32.38 5.69
N GLY A 322 2.78 32.79 6.14
CA GLY A 322 3.22 32.52 7.50
C GLY A 322 4.37 33.42 7.92
N ARG A 323 4.60 33.48 9.23
CA ARG A 323 5.73 34.22 9.81
C ARG A 323 7.04 33.45 9.55
N LEU A 324 8.12 34.18 9.27
CA LEU A 324 9.46 33.61 9.22
C LEU A 324 9.91 33.21 10.64
N LYS A 325 10.28 31.93 10.80
CA LYS A 325 10.68 31.34 12.07
C LYS A 325 12.15 31.64 12.38
N THR A 326 12.47 31.77 13.67
CA THR A 326 13.82 32.10 14.15
C THR A 326 14.78 30.90 14.02
N LEU A 327 14.29 29.70 14.32
CA LEU A 327 15.03 28.46 14.08
C LEU A 327 14.87 28.04 12.62
N GLY A 328 16.00 27.95 11.92
CA GLY A 328 16.06 27.48 10.53
C GLY A 328 15.74 25.99 10.39
N PRO A 329 15.66 25.49 9.14
CA PRO A 329 15.22 24.13 8.84
C PRO A 329 16.07 23.03 9.48
N PHE A 330 17.34 23.32 9.78
CA PHE A 330 18.28 22.40 10.41
C PHE A 330 18.63 22.78 11.86
N GLY A 331 17.72 23.46 12.57
CA GLY A 331 17.86 23.77 14.00
C GLY A 331 18.79 24.94 14.35
N HIS A 332 19.35 25.64 13.36
CA HIS A 332 20.25 26.77 13.59
C HIS A 332 19.47 28.09 13.65
N SER A 333 19.67 28.88 14.70
CA SER A 333 19.06 30.21 14.82
C SER A 333 19.76 31.23 13.92
N LYS A 334 18.97 31.97 13.13
CA LYS A 334 19.44 33.06 12.26
C LYS A 334 18.46 34.22 12.28
N PRO A 335 18.94 35.48 12.17
CA PRO A 335 18.06 36.64 12.15
C PRO A 335 17.14 36.61 10.93
N ALA A 336 15.93 37.15 11.10
CA ALA A 336 15.01 37.34 10.00
C ALA A 336 15.54 38.43 9.06
N THR A 337 15.61 38.12 7.76
CA THR A 337 15.96 39.07 6.70
C THR A 337 14.97 38.92 5.54
N THR A 338 14.86 39.96 4.71
CA THR A 338 14.01 39.91 3.51
C THR A 338 14.44 38.78 2.57
N ASN A 339 15.76 38.59 2.38
CA ASN A 339 16.31 37.51 1.56
C ASN A 339 15.90 36.12 2.07
N ARG A 340 16.02 35.92 3.38
CA ARG A 340 15.61 34.67 4.04
C ARG A 340 14.11 34.43 3.95
N ALA A 341 13.29 35.48 4.04
CA ALA A 341 11.85 35.41 3.85
C ALA A 341 11.47 35.00 2.41
N HIS A 342 12.13 35.55 1.40
CA HIS A 342 11.91 35.13 0.01
C HIS A 342 12.32 33.67 -0.22
N LEU A 343 13.46 33.23 0.33
CA LEU A 343 13.87 31.82 0.25
C LEU A 343 12.85 30.90 0.93
N ARG A 344 12.32 31.30 2.10
CA ARG A 344 11.28 30.53 2.79
C ARG A 344 10.01 30.41 1.96
N ALA A 345 9.62 31.44 1.22
CA ALA A 345 8.46 31.43 0.34
C ALA A 345 8.62 30.45 -0.83
N VAL A 346 9.80 30.42 -1.44
CA VAL A 346 10.14 29.47 -2.52
C VAL A 346 10.10 28.03 -2.02
N ILE A 347 10.72 27.77 -0.86
CA ILE A 347 10.72 26.44 -0.23
C ILE A 347 9.29 26.04 0.14
N ALA A 348 8.49 26.99 0.66
CA ALA A 348 7.08 26.74 0.96
C ALA A 348 6.35 26.21 -0.27
N ALA A 349 6.50 26.89 -1.41
CA ALA A 349 5.83 26.53 -2.65
C ALA A 349 6.19 25.11 -3.14
N LEU A 350 7.45 24.70 -2.98
CA LEU A 350 7.91 23.35 -3.36
C LEU A 350 7.44 22.25 -2.41
N ARG A 351 7.10 22.60 -1.17
CA ARG A 351 6.70 21.66 -0.10
C ARG A 351 5.20 21.73 0.23
N LEU A 352 4.43 22.51 -0.54
CA LEU A 352 3.03 22.83 -0.25
C LEU A 352 2.07 21.69 -0.61
N SER A 353 2.35 20.96 -1.70
CA SER A 353 1.53 19.86 -2.21
C SER A 353 2.41 18.86 -2.98
N ASN A 354 1.91 17.65 -3.24
CA ASN A 354 2.52 16.74 -4.19
C ASN A 354 2.11 17.12 -5.63
N TRP A 355 2.84 18.07 -6.21
CA TRP A 355 2.56 18.57 -7.55
C TRP A 355 2.66 17.51 -8.66
N LYS A 356 3.42 16.42 -8.45
CA LYS A 356 3.47 15.31 -9.39
C LYS A 356 2.15 14.56 -9.45
N GLU A 357 1.56 14.26 -8.29
CA GLU A 357 0.24 13.64 -8.18
C GLU A 357 -0.87 14.55 -8.71
N GLU A 358 -0.72 15.88 -8.61
CA GLU A 358 -1.62 16.85 -9.28
C GLU A 358 -1.42 16.91 -10.82
N GLY A 359 -0.55 16.07 -11.39
CA GLY A 359 -0.35 15.93 -12.83
C GLY A 359 0.55 17.00 -13.45
N PHE A 360 1.52 17.52 -12.70
CA PHE A 360 2.51 18.47 -13.22
C PHE A 360 3.87 17.81 -13.46
N ASP A 361 4.52 18.16 -14.58
CA ASP A 361 5.89 17.77 -14.90
C ASP A 361 6.89 18.93 -14.73
N SER A 362 6.37 20.11 -14.36
CA SER A 362 7.17 21.28 -14.10
C SER A 362 6.47 22.25 -13.15
N ILE A 363 7.24 22.79 -12.22
CA ILE A 363 6.82 23.81 -11.26
C ILE A 363 7.55 25.11 -11.58
N THR A 364 6.83 26.15 -11.95
CA THR A 364 7.37 27.49 -12.20
C THR A 364 7.04 28.41 -11.03
N ILE A 365 8.07 28.87 -10.32
CA ILE A 365 7.95 29.78 -9.19
C ILE A 365 8.24 31.20 -9.69
N ALA A 366 7.21 32.04 -9.71
CA ALA A 366 7.28 33.44 -10.04
C ALA A 366 7.60 34.27 -8.79
N THR A 367 8.68 35.05 -8.84
CA THR A 367 9.09 35.91 -7.72
C THR A 367 9.58 37.27 -8.19
N SER A 368 9.32 38.31 -7.39
CA SER A 368 9.89 39.64 -7.54
C SER A 368 11.30 39.78 -6.95
N SER A 369 11.83 38.74 -6.31
CA SER A 369 13.16 38.77 -5.70
C SER A 369 14.26 38.49 -6.72
N THR A 370 14.92 39.55 -7.18
CA THR A 370 16.13 39.44 -8.01
C THR A 370 17.26 38.70 -7.29
N TYR A 371 17.31 38.77 -5.96
CA TYR A 371 18.24 38.00 -5.13
C TYR A 371 18.07 36.50 -5.35
N VAL A 372 16.87 35.96 -5.17
CA VAL A 372 16.61 34.52 -5.33
C VAL A 372 16.95 34.07 -6.75
N VAL A 373 16.39 34.73 -7.77
CA VAL A 373 16.57 34.32 -9.17
C VAL A 373 18.04 34.39 -9.57
N SER A 374 18.73 35.49 -9.28
CA SER A 374 20.13 35.68 -9.66
C SER A 374 21.04 34.69 -8.93
N LYS A 375 20.91 34.52 -7.62
CA LYS A 375 21.78 33.64 -6.84
C LYS A 375 21.55 32.17 -7.17
N ALA A 376 20.29 31.73 -7.27
CA ALA A 376 19.94 30.35 -7.60
C ALA A 376 20.50 29.91 -8.95
N THR A 377 20.49 30.80 -9.95
CA THR A 377 20.83 30.47 -11.33
C THR A 377 22.30 30.72 -11.68
N THR A 378 22.98 31.65 -10.99
CA THR A 378 24.37 32.04 -11.32
C THR A 378 25.42 31.70 -10.27
N ARG A 379 25.03 31.64 -8.98
CA ARG A 379 25.97 31.50 -7.86
C ARG A 379 25.88 30.14 -7.17
N LEU A 380 24.69 29.54 -7.09
CA LEU A 380 24.45 28.31 -6.34
C LEU A 380 25.39 27.17 -6.75
N LYS A 381 25.52 26.93 -8.06
CA LYS A 381 26.46 25.92 -8.59
C LYS A 381 27.92 26.19 -8.18
N LYS A 382 28.34 27.46 -8.15
CA LYS A 382 29.69 27.86 -7.73
C LYS A 382 29.90 27.69 -6.23
N TRP A 383 28.88 28.01 -5.43
CA TRP A 383 28.94 27.84 -3.98
C TRP A 383 29.05 26.37 -3.59
N VAL A 384 28.25 25.49 -4.20
CA VAL A 384 28.36 24.04 -3.96
C VAL A 384 29.76 23.53 -4.32
N SER A 385 30.30 23.90 -5.48
CA SER A 385 31.65 23.48 -5.90
C SER A 385 32.78 24.04 -5.04
N ASN A 386 32.51 25.10 -4.26
CA ASN A 386 33.49 25.77 -3.40
C ASN A 386 33.16 25.58 -1.91
N GLU A 387 32.56 24.43 -1.55
CA GLU A 387 32.24 24.04 -0.17
C GLU A 387 31.46 25.11 0.62
N TRP A 388 30.56 25.82 -0.07
CA TRP A 388 29.76 26.92 0.47
C TRP A 388 30.57 28.13 0.98
N LYS A 389 31.71 28.41 0.35
CA LYS A 389 32.49 29.63 0.57
C LYS A 389 32.29 30.66 -0.54
N THR A 390 32.29 31.93 -0.13
CA THR A 390 32.31 33.09 -1.02
C THR A 390 33.68 33.26 -1.68
N LEU A 391 33.78 34.12 -2.71
CA LEU A 391 35.06 34.42 -3.37
C LEU A 391 36.07 35.08 -2.43
N SER A 392 35.60 35.75 -1.37
CA SER A 392 36.41 36.34 -0.31
C SER A 392 36.76 35.36 0.81
N GLY A 393 36.40 34.08 0.69
CA GLY A 393 36.71 33.03 1.67
C GLY A 393 35.78 32.95 2.88
N GLY A 394 34.85 33.90 3.05
CA GLY A 394 33.82 33.86 4.10
C GLY A 394 32.65 32.91 3.75
N ASP A 395 31.86 32.55 4.74
CA ASP A 395 30.70 31.66 4.57
C ASP A 395 29.58 32.32 3.73
N VAL A 396 28.87 31.50 2.95
CA VAL A 396 27.70 31.94 2.20
C VAL A 396 26.53 32.27 3.16
N GLU A 397 25.97 33.47 3.01
CA GLU A 397 24.78 33.90 3.75
C GLU A 397 23.56 33.02 3.42
N ASP A 398 22.72 32.75 4.43
CA ASP A 398 21.53 31.89 4.33
C ASP A 398 21.81 30.48 3.77
N LYS A 399 23.04 29.96 3.96
CA LYS A 399 23.47 28.63 3.52
C LYS A 399 22.45 27.53 3.83
N ASP A 400 21.91 27.52 5.04
CA ASP A 400 20.94 26.51 5.49
C ASP A 400 19.64 26.50 4.66
N MET A 401 19.15 27.69 4.26
CA MET A 401 17.98 27.80 3.40
C MET A 401 18.30 27.42 1.96
N TRP A 402 19.49 27.77 1.47
CA TRP A 402 19.94 27.38 0.13
C TRP A 402 20.15 25.87 0.01
N GLU A 403 20.70 25.22 1.04
CA GLU A 403 20.85 23.77 1.11
C GLU A 403 19.49 23.08 1.09
N LEU A 404 18.50 23.56 1.86
CA LEU A 404 17.14 23.00 1.82
C LEU A 404 16.48 23.23 0.45
N PHE A 405 16.56 24.44 -0.10
CA PHE A 405 16.00 24.73 -1.44
C PHE A 405 16.60 23.82 -2.51
N LEU A 406 17.91 23.61 -2.49
CA LEU A 406 18.59 22.71 -3.41
C LEU A 406 18.14 21.26 -3.20
N GLY A 407 17.98 20.83 -1.94
CA GLY A 407 17.42 19.52 -1.60
C GLY A 407 16.03 19.31 -2.21
N GLU A 408 15.16 20.33 -2.16
CA GLU A 408 13.83 20.27 -2.79
C GLU A 408 13.89 20.23 -4.33
N VAL A 409 14.79 21.00 -4.94
CA VAL A 409 14.99 20.96 -6.41
C VAL A 409 15.41 19.57 -6.85
N GLU A 410 16.34 18.96 -6.13
CA GLU A 410 16.77 17.60 -6.37
C GLU A 410 15.61 16.61 -6.20
N ARG A 411 14.74 16.81 -5.20
CA ARG A 411 13.65 15.86 -4.89
C ARG A 411 12.66 15.81 -6.04
N TRP A 412 12.28 16.99 -6.52
CA TRP A 412 11.44 17.10 -7.70
C TRP A 412 12.12 16.54 -8.95
N ASN A 413 13.44 16.67 -9.08
CA ASN A 413 14.15 16.10 -10.21
C ASN A 413 14.18 14.56 -10.18
N ASP A 414 14.30 13.93 -9.00
CA ASP A 414 14.16 12.47 -8.81
C ASP A 414 12.79 11.97 -9.31
N GLU A 415 11.74 12.78 -9.12
CA GLU A 415 10.37 12.50 -9.58
C GLU A 415 10.07 12.92 -11.03
N ASN A 416 11.10 13.32 -11.78
CA ASN A 416 10.98 13.86 -13.14
C ASN A 416 10.12 15.13 -13.24
N VAL A 417 10.14 15.99 -12.22
CA VAL A 417 9.48 17.30 -12.18
C VAL A 417 10.52 18.42 -12.22
N ARG A 418 10.42 19.31 -13.20
CA ARG A 418 11.39 20.41 -13.38
C ARG A 418 11.02 21.65 -12.59
N VAL A 419 11.89 22.07 -11.67
CA VAL A 419 11.76 23.35 -10.94
C VAL A 419 12.34 24.51 -11.76
N ARG A 420 11.53 25.55 -11.95
CA ARG A 420 11.83 26.74 -12.74
C ARG A 420 11.62 28.01 -11.92
N LEU A 421 12.48 29.00 -12.13
CA LEU A 421 12.35 30.33 -11.53
C LEU A 421 12.02 31.36 -12.61
N LEU A 422 10.95 32.11 -12.39
CA LEU A 422 10.49 33.20 -13.25
C LEU A 422 10.62 34.52 -12.51
N SER A 423 11.44 35.43 -13.03
CA SER A 423 11.53 36.80 -12.51
C SER A 423 10.33 37.60 -12.97
N ILE A 424 9.58 38.20 -12.04
CA ILE A 424 8.41 39.05 -12.35
C ILE A 424 8.53 40.44 -11.73
N PRO A 425 7.98 41.49 -12.38
CA PRO A 425 7.89 42.82 -11.78
C PRO A 425 7.06 42.84 -10.49
N ARG A 426 7.43 43.70 -9.54
CA ARG A 426 6.80 43.78 -8.21
C ARG A 426 5.29 44.10 -8.27
N ASN A 427 4.83 44.86 -9.26
CA ASN A 427 3.42 45.19 -9.44
C ASN A 427 2.56 43.97 -9.81
N VAL A 428 3.14 42.96 -10.47
CA VAL A 428 2.45 41.72 -10.85
C VAL A 428 2.32 40.77 -9.65
N ASN A 429 3.20 40.90 -8.65
CA ASN A 429 3.24 40.04 -7.46
C ASN A 429 2.46 40.61 -6.25
N ALA A 430 1.52 41.53 -6.49
CA ALA A 430 0.88 42.29 -5.41
C ALA A 430 0.16 41.41 -4.38
N HIS A 431 -0.45 40.31 -4.82
CA HIS A 431 -1.23 39.42 -3.97
C HIS A 431 -0.36 38.66 -2.94
N ALA A 432 0.70 38.01 -3.40
CA ALA A 432 1.67 37.36 -2.51
C ALA A 432 2.40 38.37 -1.61
N ARG A 433 2.71 39.56 -2.14
CA ARG A 433 3.36 40.64 -1.38
C ARG A 433 2.53 41.09 -0.19
N LEU A 434 1.25 41.42 -0.41
CA LEU A 434 0.36 41.91 0.64
C LEU A 434 0.14 40.84 1.72
N ALA A 435 0.03 39.57 1.33
CA ALA A 435 -0.08 38.46 2.28
C ALA A 435 1.21 38.26 3.10
N ALA A 436 2.39 38.39 2.50
CA ALA A 436 3.65 38.32 3.23
C ALA A 436 3.81 39.50 4.23
N GLU A 437 3.37 40.70 3.84
CA GLU A 437 3.33 41.89 4.72
C GLU A 437 2.37 41.69 5.89
N GLU A 438 1.21 41.09 5.66
CA GLU A 438 0.27 40.74 6.71
C GLU A 438 0.87 39.70 7.68
N ALA A 439 1.47 38.64 7.14
CA ALA A 439 2.14 37.60 7.91
C ALA A 439 3.25 38.14 8.84
N ALA A 440 3.97 39.18 8.39
CA ALA A 440 5.02 39.81 9.18
C ALA A 440 4.47 40.62 10.38
N ARG A 441 3.21 41.06 10.32
CA ARG A 441 2.54 41.83 11.38
C ARG A 441 1.83 40.96 12.42
N THR A 442 1.44 39.74 12.05
CA THR A 442 0.71 38.82 12.94
C THR A 442 1.57 38.35 14.13
N GLN A 443 0.99 38.34 15.34
CA GLN A 443 1.61 37.73 16.53
C GLN A 443 1.35 36.22 16.54
N GLN A 444 2.39 35.41 16.33
CA GLN A 444 2.36 33.95 16.54
C GLN A 444 3.58 33.49 17.36
N ASN A 445 3.32 32.63 18.36
CA ASN A 445 4.24 32.12 19.39
C ASN A 445 4.99 30.83 19.01
N LYS A 446 5.21 30.56 17.70
CA LYS A 446 5.85 29.31 17.27
C LYS A 446 7.22 29.61 16.68
N GLU A 447 8.28 29.11 17.31
CA GLU A 447 9.68 29.45 17.04
C GLU A 447 10.40 28.52 16.04
N MET A 448 9.85 27.32 15.82
CA MET A 448 10.45 26.25 15.00
C MET A 448 9.98 26.29 13.55
N PHE A 449 10.89 25.95 12.61
CA PHE A 449 10.56 25.73 11.19
C PHE A 449 9.52 24.61 11.04
N ASP A 450 8.43 24.91 10.37
CA ASP A 450 7.35 24.00 10.02
C ASP A 450 7.02 24.04 8.53
N ASP A 451 6.44 22.95 8.02
CA ASP A 451 5.88 22.90 6.68
C ASP A 451 4.50 23.55 6.65
N ALA A 452 4.17 24.14 5.50
CA ALA A 452 2.87 24.72 5.26
C ALA A 452 2.02 23.70 4.52
N VAL A 453 0.81 23.44 5.02
CA VAL A 453 -0.10 22.47 4.42
C VAL A 453 -1.16 23.22 3.62
N LEU A 454 -1.38 22.78 2.39
CA LEU A 454 -2.50 23.27 1.59
C LEU A 454 -3.81 22.85 2.26
N ASP A 455 -4.78 23.76 2.37
CA ASP A 455 -6.11 23.39 2.85
C ASP A 455 -6.68 22.27 1.94
N PRO A 456 -7.23 21.17 2.48
CA PRO A 456 -7.82 20.10 1.68
C PRO A 456 -8.89 20.57 0.68
N SER A 457 -9.54 21.71 0.95
CA SER A 457 -10.49 22.35 0.03
C SER A 457 -9.85 23.01 -1.20
N LEU A 458 -8.55 23.32 -1.13
CA LEU A 458 -7.71 23.90 -2.18
C LEU A 458 -6.85 22.84 -2.90
N SER A 459 -6.72 21.64 -2.33
CA SER A 459 -6.11 20.50 -3.02
C SER A 459 -6.95 20.17 -4.25
N ALA A 460 -6.30 19.82 -5.36
CA ALA A 460 -7.01 19.35 -6.53
C ALA A 460 -7.80 18.11 -6.10
N LYS A 461 -9.11 18.26 -5.84
CA LYS A 461 -9.99 17.10 -5.76
C LYS A 461 -9.86 16.46 -7.13
N SER A 462 -9.27 15.27 -7.22
CA SER A 462 -9.54 14.42 -8.36
C SER A 462 -11.05 14.33 -8.43
N GLU A 463 -11.66 15.00 -9.42
CA GLU A 463 -13.08 14.80 -9.67
C GLU A 463 -13.24 13.30 -9.90
N LEU A 464 -14.12 12.68 -9.09
CA LEU A 464 -14.45 11.27 -9.25
C LEU A 464 -14.81 11.05 -10.72
N GLN A 465 -14.17 10.07 -11.32
CA GLN A 465 -14.48 9.73 -12.70
C GLN A 465 -15.95 9.31 -12.74
N ARG A 466 -16.72 9.86 -13.68
CA ARG A 466 -18.16 9.56 -13.85
C ARG A 466 -18.37 8.17 -14.45
N PHE A 467 -17.70 7.15 -13.95
CA PHE A 467 -17.97 5.77 -14.30
C PHE A 467 -17.88 4.89 -13.07
N ASN A 468 -18.60 3.77 -13.14
CA ASN A 468 -18.56 2.72 -12.13
C ASN A 468 -17.77 1.53 -12.66
N ILE A 469 -17.13 0.79 -11.76
CA ILE A 469 -16.39 -0.44 -12.08
C ILE A 469 -17.08 -1.63 -11.44
N ILE A 470 -17.17 -2.74 -12.17
CA ILE A 470 -17.46 -4.06 -11.61
C ILE A 470 -16.15 -4.86 -11.60
N LEU A 471 -15.79 -5.40 -10.44
CA LEU A 471 -14.66 -6.30 -10.26
C LEU A 471 -15.18 -7.73 -10.09
N ALA A 472 -14.83 -8.59 -11.04
CA ALA A 472 -15.22 -10.00 -11.09
C ALA A 472 -13.98 -10.87 -11.41
N LEU A 473 -13.01 -10.89 -10.49
CA LEU A 473 -11.70 -11.50 -10.68
C LEU A 473 -11.73 -13.03 -10.69
N GLY A 474 -12.82 -13.65 -10.21
CA GLY A 474 -13.01 -15.10 -10.22
C GLY A 474 -13.44 -15.68 -11.57
N GLY A 475 -13.60 -14.87 -12.61
CA GLY A 475 -14.03 -15.31 -13.93
C GLY A 475 -15.48 -15.82 -13.98
N ASN A 476 -15.72 -16.92 -14.72
CA ASN A 476 -17.02 -17.47 -15.13
C ASN A 476 -17.95 -18.00 -14.01
N ASP A 477 -17.96 -17.41 -12.82
CA ASP A 477 -18.99 -17.70 -11.85
C ASP A 477 -20.36 -17.24 -12.41
N LEU A 478 -21.36 -18.12 -12.39
CA LEU A 478 -22.73 -17.82 -12.81
C LEU A 478 -23.27 -16.59 -12.08
N SER A 479 -22.81 -16.39 -10.84
CA SER A 479 -23.20 -15.28 -9.99
C SER A 479 -22.75 -13.93 -10.57
N SER A 480 -21.48 -13.83 -10.96
CA SER A 480 -20.88 -12.64 -11.56
C SER A 480 -21.60 -12.25 -12.87
N ARG A 481 -21.99 -13.23 -13.70
CA ARG A 481 -22.67 -13.01 -14.99
C ARG A 481 -24.07 -12.39 -14.86
N VAL A 482 -24.82 -12.72 -13.80
CA VAL A 482 -26.17 -12.12 -13.60
C VAL A 482 -26.06 -10.66 -13.14
N TRP A 483 -25.11 -10.37 -12.24
CA TRP A 483 -24.80 -9.00 -11.83
C TRP A 483 -24.24 -8.19 -12.99
N GLN A 484 -23.28 -8.74 -13.74
CA GLN A 484 -22.73 -8.13 -14.94
C GLN A 484 -23.83 -7.87 -15.98
N SER A 485 -24.64 -8.85 -16.38
CA SER A 485 -25.68 -8.65 -17.41
C SER A 485 -26.77 -7.64 -17.04
N THR A 486 -26.96 -7.36 -15.75
CA THR A 486 -27.98 -6.41 -15.26
C THR A 486 -27.40 -5.03 -14.94
N LEU A 487 -26.16 -4.96 -14.44
CA LEU A 487 -25.46 -3.71 -14.12
C LEU A 487 -24.67 -3.15 -15.33
N LEU A 488 -24.13 -3.98 -16.23
CA LEU A 488 -23.37 -3.54 -17.41
C LEU A 488 -24.15 -2.73 -18.46
N PRO A 489 -25.46 -2.94 -18.70
CA PRO A 489 -26.23 -2.10 -19.61
C PRO A 489 -26.37 -0.65 -19.13
N MET A 490 -25.88 -0.34 -17.93
CA MET A 490 -25.95 0.99 -17.35
C MET A 490 -24.88 1.90 -17.96
N ALA A 491 -25.26 3.13 -18.28
CA ALA A 491 -24.34 4.11 -18.84
C ALA A 491 -23.10 4.27 -17.93
N GLN A 492 -21.91 4.30 -18.54
CA GLN A 492 -20.64 4.51 -17.86
C GLN A 492 -20.23 3.40 -16.87
N MET A 493 -20.46 2.13 -17.18
CA MET A 493 -19.94 1.00 -16.38
C MET A 493 -18.82 0.25 -17.12
N ARG A 494 -17.73 -0.07 -16.41
CA ARG A 494 -16.59 -0.87 -16.89
C ARG A 494 -16.47 -2.14 -16.06
N SER A 495 -15.92 -3.21 -16.63
CA SER A 495 -15.66 -4.47 -15.91
C SER A 495 -14.18 -4.79 -15.95
N ALA A 496 -13.67 -5.40 -14.88
CA ALA A 496 -12.39 -6.08 -14.90
C ALA A 496 -12.57 -7.52 -14.40
N GLU A 497 -12.07 -8.46 -15.19
CA GLU A 497 -12.11 -9.90 -14.91
C GLU A 497 -10.73 -10.44 -14.50
N THR A 498 -9.71 -9.59 -14.54
CA THR A 498 -8.33 -9.92 -14.18
C THR A 498 -7.74 -8.83 -13.29
N PRO A 499 -6.81 -9.16 -12.38
CA PRO A 499 -6.16 -8.18 -11.52
C PRO A 499 -5.47 -7.06 -12.30
N GLU A 500 -4.87 -7.38 -13.46
CA GLU A 500 -4.17 -6.41 -14.31
C GLU A 500 -5.12 -5.37 -14.90
N GLN A 501 -6.29 -5.82 -15.38
CA GLN A 501 -7.35 -4.91 -15.85
C GLN A 501 -7.89 -4.04 -14.72
N ALA A 502 -8.05 -4.61 -13.51
CA ALA A 502 -8.52 -3.86 -12.35
C ALA A 502 -7.52 -2.76 -11.98
N LEU A 503 -6.21 -3.07 -11.93
CA LEU A 503 -5.15 -2.10 -11.68
C LEU A 503 -5.06 -1.02 -12.75
N GLU A 504 -5.31 -1.35 -14.02
CA GLU A 504 -5.37 -0.36 -15.10
C GLU A 504 -6.53 0.62 -14.92
N LEU A 505 -7.72 0.12 -14.56
CA LEU A 505 -8.89 0.97 -14.29
C LEU A 505 -8.76 1.82 -13.02
N LEU A 506 -7.95 1.38 -12.05
CA LEU A 506 -7.69 2.06 -10.78
C LEU A 506 -6.40 2.91 -10.79
N ARG A 507 -5.74 3.06 -11.95
CA ARG A 507 -4.45 3.75 -12.05
C ARG A 507 -4.55 5.27 -11.89
N ASP A 508 -5.60 5.87 -12.45
CA ASP A 508 -5.78 7.32 -12.54
C ASP A 508 -6.70 7.84 -11.41
N SER A 509 -7.49 8.88 -11.68
CA SER A 509 -8.49 9.40 -10.72
C SER A 509 -9.47 8.31 -10.26
N PRO A 510 -9.92 8.33 -8.99
CA PRO A 510 -10.82 7.33 -8.45
C PRO A 510 -12.15 7.28 -9.23
N PRO A 511 -12.69 6.08 -9.49
CA PRO A 511 -14.04 5.93 -10.04
C PRO A 511 -15.09 6.39 -9.03
N GLN A 512 -16.27 6.78 -9.52
CA GLN A 512 -17.40 7.15 -8.66
C GLN A 512 -17.87 5.99 -7.78
N GLY A 513 -17.86 4.77 -8.32
CA GLY A 513 -18.34 3.59 -7.63
C GLY A 513 -17.64 2.31 -8.08
N ILE A 514 -17.45 1.39 -7.15
CA ILE A 514 -16.81 0.09 -7.37
C ILE A 514 -17.73 -0.98 -6.78
N PHE A 515 -18.15 -1.94 -7.60
CA PHE A 515 -18.87 -3.13 -7.17
C PHE A 515 -17.95 -4.35 -7.22
N ILE A 516 -17.80 -5.05 -6.10
CA ILE A 516 -17.00 -6.27 -6.00
C ILE A 516 -17.96 -7.46 -5.96
N ALA A 517 -17.86 -8.33 -6.98
CA ALA A 517 -18.81 -9.40 -7.20
C ALA A 517 -18.39 -10.74 -6.58
N ASP A 518 -17.09 -10.96 -6.33
CA ASP A 518 -16.57 -12.24 -5.86
C ASP A 518 -15.47 -12.09 -4.80
N ALA A 519 -15.26 -13.17 -4.04
CA ALA A 519 -14.31 -13.21 -2.93
C ALA A 519 -12.84 -13.26 -3.37
N VAL A 520 -12.55 -13.42 -4.66
CA VAL A 520 -11.17 -13.55 -5.16
C VAL A 520 -10.38 -12.26 -4.90
N ILE A 521 -11.05 -11.11 -4.75
CA ILE A 521 -10.40 -9.86 -4.31
C ILE A 521 -9.63 -10.00 -3.00
N THR A 522 -10.05 -10.90 -2.10
CA THR A 522 -9.41 -11.11 -0.78
C THR A 522 -8.02 -11.76 -0.90
N ARG A 523 -7.67 -12.23 -2.11
CA ARG A 523 -6.40 -12.85 -2.52
C ARG A 523 -5.60 -12.00 -3.51
N HIS A 524 -6.04 -10.76 -3.75
CA HIS A 524 -5.34 -9.77 -4.56
C HIS A 524 -5.10 -8.49 -3.77
N ARG A 525 -4.13 -8.57 -2.85
CA ARG A 525 -3.73 -7.45 -1.98
C ARG A 525 -3.53 -6.12 -2.71
N GLU A 526 -2.79 -6.09 -3.82
CA GLU A 526 -2.51 -4.84 -4.53
C GLU A 526 -3.79 -4.18 -5.07
N VAL A 527 -4.70 -4.96 -5.63
CA VAL A 527 -6.00 -4.45 -6.11
C VAL A 527 -6.83 -3.94 -4.94
N LEU A 528 -6.86 -4.66 -3.82
CA LEU A 528 -7.55 -4.25 -2.61
C LEU A 528 -7.00 -2.92 -2.06
N GLU A 529 -5.68 -2.76 -1.98
CA GLU A 529 -5.02 -1.52 -1.56
C GLU A 529 -5.47 -0.32 -2.43
N ARG A 530 -5.54 -0.49 -3.76
CA ARG A 530 -6.03 0.57 -4.67
C ARG A 530 -7.51 0.88 -4.52
N ILE A 531 -8.35 -0.12 -4.22
CA ILE A 531 -9.78 0.10 -3.93
C ILE A 531 -9.93 0.92 -2.65
N ILE A 532 -9.13 0.62 -1.62
CA ILE A 532 -9.15 1.37 -0.36
C ILE A 532 -8.66 2.80 -0.57
N ASP A 533 -7.60 3.00 -1.37
CA ASP A 533 -7.15 4.34 -1.77
C ASP A 533 -8.27 5.12 -2.48
N ALA A 534 -8.96 4.50 -3.46
CA ALA A 534 -10.07 5.13 -4.16
C ALA A 534 -11.23 5.50 -3.20
N MET A 535 -11.54 4.64 -2.23
CA MET A 535 -12.54 4.89 -1.21
C MET A 535 -12.14 6.03 -0.27
N HIS A 536 -10.87 6.11 0.14
CA HIS A 536 -10.33 7.24 0.89
C HIS A 536 -10.43 8.56 0.12
N MET A 537 -10.39 8.52 -1.21
CA MET A 537 -10.59 9.67 -2.09
C MET A 537 -12.07 9.97 -2.42
N GLY A 538 -13.02 9.18 -1.91
CA GLY A 538 -14.46 9.46 -2.03
C GLY A 538 -15.27 8.47 -2.87
N ALA A 539 -14.65 7.41 -3.40
CA ALA A 539 -15.37 6.38 -4.12
C ALA A 539 -16.35 5.62 -3.22
N LYS A 540 -17.46 5.14 -3.80
CA LYS A 540 -18.41 4.24 -3.12
C LYS A 540 -18.08 2.79 -3.48
N VAL A 541 -17.73 1.98 -2.51
CA VAL A 541 -17.39 0.57 -2.71
C VAL A 541 -18.52 -0.30 -2.16
N VAL A 542 -18.99 -1.27 -2.94
CA VAL A 542 -20.05 -2.19 -2.52
C VAL A 542 -19.61 -3.62 -2.82
N VAL A 543 -19.70 -4.50 -1.82
CA VAL A 543 -19.50 -5.94 -1.99
C VAL A 543 -20.84 -6.66 -1.99
N GLY A 544 -20.99 -7.64 -2.86
CA GLY A 544 -22.21 -8.44 -2.96
C GLY A 544 -22.08 -9.58 -3.95
N GLY A 545 -23.18 -10.26 -4.24
CA GLY A 545 -23.18 -11.40 -5.15
C GLY A 545 -22.40 -12.59 -4.60
N GLY A 546 -21.51 -13.17 -5.42
CA GLY A 546 -20.71 -14.34 -5.04
C GLY A 546 -19.76 -14.07 -3.88
N PHE A 547 -19.39 -12.81 -3.60
CA PHE A 547 -18.50 -12.46 -2.50
C PHE A 547 -18.99 -13.01 -1.15
N ALA A 548 -20.25 -12.73 -0.79
CA ALA A 548 -20.78 -13.07 0.51
C ALA A 548 -20.90 -14.60 0.71
N SER A 549 -21.19 -15.35 -0.35
CA SER A 549 -21.38 -16.80 -0.30
C SER A 549 -20.09 -17.60 -0.43
N THR A 550 -19.09 -17.11 -1.17
CA THR A 550 -17.85 -17.84 -1.46
C THR A 550 -16.70 -17.51 -0.53
N ALA A 551 -16.69 -16.32 0.08
CA ALA A 551 -15.65 -15.96 1.04
C ALA A 551 -15.72 -16.86 2.29
N THR A 552 -14.57 -17.37 2.73
CA THR A 552 -14.44 -18.08 4.00
C THR A 552 -14.58 -17.12 5.19
N PRO A 553 -14.89 -17.62 6.40
CA PRO A 553 -14.93 -16.77 7.59
C PRO A 553 -13.62 -16.00 7.86
N LEU A 554 -12.48 -16.64 7.60
CA LEU A 554 -11.15 -16.03 7.79
C LEU A 554 -10.88 -14.95 6.73
N GLU A 555 -11.19 -15.21 5.45
CA GLU A 555 -11.08 -14.21 4.38
C GLU A 555 -11.95 -12.97 4.68
N LEU A 556 -13.19 -13.16 5.17
CA LEU A 556 -14.07 -12.04 5.54
C LEU A 556 -13.53 -11.24 6.73
N ALA A 557 -13.11 -11.93 7.80
CA ALA A 557 -12.57 -11.26 8.98
C ALA A 557 -11.33 -10.43 8.63
N ARG A 558 -10.40 -10.99 7.83
CA ARG A 558 -9.24 -10.28 7.30
C ARG A 558 -9.65 -9.08 6.44
N PHE A 559 -10.56 -9.28 5.50
CA PHE A 559 -11.01 -8.22 4.60
C PHE A 559 -11.58 -7.03 5.37
N PHE A 560 -12.43 -7.27 6.37
CA PHE A 560 -12.97 -6.20 7.21
C PHE A 560 -11.91 -5.55 8.13
N THR A 561 -10.97 -6.34 8.66
CA THR A 561 -9.86 -5.82 9.47
C THR A 561 -8.97 -4.88 8.66
N ILE A 562 -8.63 -5.23 7.42
CA ILE A 562 -7.84 -4.39 6.50
C ILE A 562 -8.57 -3.07 6.22
N LEU A 563 -9.90 -3.09 6.14
CA LEU A 563 -10.75 -1.90 5.99
C LEU A 563 -10.89 -1.07 7.28
N GLY A 564 -10.43 -1.57 8.43
CA GLY A 564 -10.61 -0.93 9.73
C GLY A 564 -12.03 -1.08 10.29
N LEU A 565 -12.78 -2.08 9.84
CA LEU A 565 -14.13 -2.37 10.29
C LEU A 565 -14.12 -3.47 11.35
N PRO A 566 -14.82 -3.32 12.48
CA PRO A 566 -14.94 -4.36 13.52
C PRO A 566 -15.94 -5.45 13.12
N TRP A 567 -16.17 -5.64 11.82
CA TRP A 567 -17.22 -6.51 11.31
C TRP A 567 -16.75 -7.95 11.31
N GLU A 568 -17.65 -8.84 11.70
CA GLU A 568 -17.39 -10.28 11.72
C GLU A 568 -18.48 -11.03 10.96
N ARG A 569 -18.15 -12.24 10.47
CA ARG A 569 -19.14 -13.09 9.82
C ARG A 569 -20.23 -13.49 10.83
N GLY A 570 -21.47 -13.22 10.45
CA GLY A 570 -22.68 -13.65 11.15
C GLY A 570 -23.14 -15.04 10.74
N THR A 571 -24.41 -15.33 10.99
CA THR A 571 -25.04 -16.59 10.59
C THR A 571 -25.23 -16.65 9.08
N HIS A 572 -25.24 -17.87 8.54
CA HIS A 572 -25.58 -18.14 7.15
C HIS A 572 -26.84 -19.01 7.12
N LEU A 573 -27.98 -18.42 6.78
CA LEU A 573 -29.28 -19.08 6.80
C LEU A 573 -30.28 -18.38 5.88
N GLU A 574 -31.39 -19.06 5.58
CA GLU A 574 -32.53 -18.46 4.89
C GLU A 574 -33.35 -17.61 5.87
N ALA A 575 -33.53 -16.33 5.55
CA ALA A 575 -34.23 -15.37 6.41
C ALA A 575 -35.04 -14.36 5.60
N ASN A 576 -36.14 -13.90 6.21
CA ASN A 576 -36.83 -12.67 5.82
C ASN A 576 -36.21 -11.49 6.59
N VAL A 577 -35.74 -10.48 5.87
CA VAL A 577 -35.16 -9.25 6.41
C VAL A 577 -35.97 -8.04 5.96
N SER A 578 -36.10 -7.06 6.83
CA SER A 578 -36.90 -5.85 6.60
C SER A 578 -36.02 -4.59 6.55
N LEU A 579 -36.40 -3.66 5.66
CA LEU A 579 -35.75 -2.36 5.54
C LEU A 579 -35.98 -1.53 6.81
N GLN A 580 -34.90 -1.07 7.44
CA GLN A 580 -34.98 -0.31 8.68
C GLN A 580 -35.45 1.13 8.45
N SER A 581 -36.42 1.57 9.25
CA SER A 581 -36.92 2.94 9.22
C SER A 581 -35.96 3.90 9.92
N GLY A 582 -35.68 5.06 9.30
CA GLY A 582 -34.80 6.10 9.88
C GLY A 582 -33.32 5.99 9.53
N VAL A 583 -32.90 4.96 8.77
CA VAL A 583 -31.52 4.78 8.30
C VAL A 583 -31.26 5.50 6.97
N LEU A 584 -32.29 5.69 6.15
CA LEU A 584 -32.20 6.32 4.83
C LEU A 584 -33.14 7.51 4.73
N ASP A 585 -32.68 8.56 4.04
CA ASP A 585 -33.54 9.65 3.63
C ASP A 585 -34.66 9.11 2.72
N SER A 586 -35.86 9.69 2.85
CA SER A 586 -37.07 9.22 2.17
C SER A 586 -36.97 9.16 0.64
N HIS A 587 -36.03 9.90 0.03
CA HIS A 587 -35.79 9.89 -1.42
C HIS A 587 -34.93 8.71 -1.88
N LEU A 588 -34.13 8.10 -1.01
CA LEU A 588 -33.29 6.93 -1.31
C LEU A 588 -34.03 5.59 -1.13
N THR A 589 -35.17 5.60 -0.44
CA THR A 589 -36.00 4.40 -0.20
C THR A 589 -36.99 4.13 -1.34
N VAL A 590 -37.14 5.06 -2.29
CA VAL A 590 -38.03 4.92 -3.45
C VAL A 590 -37.45 3.88 -4.41
N GLY A 591 -38.08 2.70 -4.47
CA GLY A 591 -37.66 1.60 -5.36
C GLY A 591 -36.86 0.49 -4.66
N LEU A 592 -36.55 0.65 -3.37
CA LEU A 592 -36.00 -0.42 -2.54
C LEU A 592 -37.10 -1.35 -2.03
N PRO A 593 -36.87 -2.68 -1.99
CA PRO A 593 -37.81 -3.63 -1.43
C PRO A 593 -37.96 -3.41 0.09
N ARG A 594 -39.19 -3.48 0.61
CA ARG A 594 -39.45 -3.34 2.06
C ARG A 594 -39.05 -4.58 2.85
N GLU A 595 -39.20 -5.75 2.23
CA GLU A 595 -38.81 -7.04 2.77
C GLU A 595 -38.07 -7.81 1.67
N LEU A 596 -37.05 -8.58 2.05
CA LEU A 596 -36.40 -9.58 1.18
C LEU A 596 -36.37 -10.91 1.90
N THR A 597 -36.63 -11.99 1.16
CA THR A 597 -36.42 -13.35 1.65
C THR A 597 -35.38 -14.01 0.77
N ASP A 598 -34.27 -14.43 1.36
CA ASP A 598 -33.15 -15.07 0.65
C ASP A 598 -32.32 -15.90 1.62
N LYS A 599 -31.38 -16.69 1.08
CA LYS A 599 -30.20 -17.13 1.81
C LYS A 599 -29.31 -15.90 2.06
N MET A 600 -29.12 -15.60 3.34
CA MET A 600 -28.39 -14.42 3.80
C MET A 600 -27.10 -14.84 4.49
N CYS A 601 -26.01 -14.17 4.14
CA CYS A 601 -24.77 -14.15 4.90
C CYS A 601 -24.76 -12.88 5.76
N PHE A 602 -25.12 -13.01 7.04
CA PHE A 602 -25.15 -11.87 7.96
C PHE A 602 -23.74 -11.41 8.34
N VAL A 603 -23.64 -10.16 8.80
CA VAL A 603 -22.45 -9.60 9.46
C VAL A 603 -22.81 -9.04 10.84
N LYS A 604 -21.87 -9.15 11.78
CA LYS A 604 -21.95 -8.64 13.16
C LYS A 604 -21.06 -7.41 13.32
N GLY A 605 -21.23 -6.68 14.42
CA GLY A 605 -20.38 -5.53 14.77
C GLY A 605 -20.67 -4.26 13.96
N VAL A 606 -21.79 -4.22 13.25
CA VAL A 606 -22.25 -3.06 12.48
C VAL A 606 -23.05 -2.12 13.40
N ASN A 607 -22.82 -0.81 13.30
CA ASN A 607 -23.61 0.14 14.08
C ASN A 607 -25.07 0.12 13.61
N LYS A 608 -26.02 0.25 14.54
CA LYS A 608 -27.47 0.21 14.22
C LYS A 608 -27.90 1.24 13.17
N SER A 609 -27.24 2.41 13.10
CA SER A 609 -27.49 3.44 12.10
C SER A 609 -26.96 3.11 10.69
N GLU A 610 -26.15 2.06 10.56
CA GLU A 610 -25.53 1.62 9.30
C GLU A 610 -26.19 0.35 8.76
N CYS A 611 -27.05 -0.30 9.55
CA CYS A 611 -27.81 -1.50 9.20
C CYS A 611 -29.02 -1.13 8.34
N TRP A 612 -29.00 -1.43 7.03
CA TRP A 612 -30.13 -1.18 6.15
C TRP A 612 -31.20 -2.26 6.26
N TYR A 613 -30.80 -3.54 6.31
CA TYR A 613 -31.72 -4.67 6.41
C TYR A 613 -31.34 -5.59 7.57
N THR A 614 -32.30 -5.84 8.46
CA THR A 614 -32.13 -6.72 9.62
C THR A 614 -33.28 -7.71 9.73
N ASN A 615 -33.03 -8.80 10.45
CA ASN A 615 -34.05 -9.77 10.81
C ASN A 615 -34.58 -9.40 12.20
N SER A 616 -35.91 -9.32 12.37
CA SER A 616 -36.55 -9.03 13.66
C SER A 616 -36.22 -10.04 14.76
N GLY A 617 -35.74 -11.24 14.40
CA GLY A 617 -35.29 -12.27 15.35
C GLY A 617 -33.79 -12.27 15.68
N ALA A 618 -32.97 -11.37 15.11
CA ALA A 618 -31.52 -11.36 15.31
C ALA A 618 -30.98 -9.92 15.41
N GLU A 619 -31.12 -9.31 16.60
CA GLU A 619 -30.81 -7.89 16.82
C GLU A 619 -29.32 -7.52 16.68
N ASP A 620 -28.42 -8.50 16.77
CA ASP A 620 -26.96 -8.27 16.75
C ASP A 620 -26.31 -8.48 15.37
N GLN A 621 -27.11 -8.73 14.33
CA GLN A 621 -26.59 -8.99 12.98
C GLN A 621 -27.41 -8.29 11.89
N THR A 622 -26.76 -8.00 10.77
CA THR A 622 -27.40 -7.35 9.61
C THR A 622 -27.07 -8.08 8.32
N ALA A 623 -28.05 -8.15 7.41
CA ALA A 623 -27.85 -8.75 6.08
C ALA A 623 -27.30 -7.73 5.08
N VAL A 624 -27.56 -6.43 5.31
CA VAL A 624 -27.12 -5.35 4.43
C VAL A 624 -26.69 -4.16 5.27
N ALA A 625 -25.46 -3.73 5.07
CA ALA A 625 -24.84 -2.64 5.83
C ALA A 625 -24.24 -1.59 4.89
N TYR A 626 -24.23 -0.33 5.31
CA TYR A 626 -23.60 0.77 4.58
C TYR A 626 -22.98 1.77 5.55
N THR A 627 -21.65 1.86 5.55
CA THR A 627 -20.87 2.68 6.47
C THR A 627 -20.00 3.70 5.73
N ALA A 628 -19.62 4.77 6.42
CA ALA A 628 -18.69 5.77 5.91
C ALA A 628 -17.25 5.33 6.21
N ILE A 629 -16.40 5.31 5.19
CA ILE A 629 -14.96 5.09 5.35
C ILE A 629 -14.25 6.34 4.81
N ARG A 630 -13.74 7.16 5.73
CA ARG A 630 -13.16 8.48 5.44
C ARG A 630 -14.10 9.33 4.55
N ASN A 631 -13.68 9.68 3.34
CA ASN A 631 -14.46 10.50 2.40
C ASN A 631 -15.44 9.67 1.55
N GLY A 632 -15.26 8.36 1.48
CA GLY A 632 -16.07 7.44 0.69
C GLY A 632 -17.06 6.65 1.55
N ARG A 633 -17.59 5.58 0.98
CA ARG A 633 -18.53 4.68 1.67
C ARG A 633 -18.29 3.24 1.27
N PHE A 634 -18.55 2.34 2.22
CA PHE A 634 -18.47 0.91 2.04
C PHE A 634 -19.83 0.26 2.29
N GLY A 635 -20.29 -0.57 1.35
CA GLY A 635 -21.52 -1.33 1.44
C GLY A 635 -21.29 -2.83 1.40
N TYR A 636 -22.05 -3.56 2.20
CA TYR A 636 -22.08 -5.03 2.19
C TYR A 636 -23.50 -5.51 1.93
N ILE A 637 -23.64 -6.43 0.97
CA ILE A 637 -24.89 -7.08 0.61
C ILE A 637 -24.71 -8.59 0.78
N GLY A 638 -25.29 -9.14 1.84
CA GLY A 638 -25.21 -10.56 2.18
C GLY A 638 -26.18 -11.48 1.44
N CYS A 639 -26.99 -10.95 0.51
CA CYS A 639 -27.95 -11.72 -0.27
C CYS A 639 -27.24 -12.63 -1.27
N VAL A 640 -27.52 -13.93 -1.22
CA VAL A 640 -26.89 -14.93 -2.10
C VAL A 640 -27.63 -15.05 -3.44
N SER A 641 -28.93 -14.74 -3.51
CA SER A 641 -29.68 -14.77 -4.77
C SER A 641 -29.53 -13.48 -5.59
N HIS A 642 -29.68 -13.63 -6.91
CA HIS A 642 -29.61 -12.53 -7.89
C HIS A 642 -30.95 -11.83 -8.11
N GLU A 643 -31.77 -11.72 -7.08
CA GLU A 643 -33.07 -11.07 -7.22
C GLU A 643 -32.92 -9.58 -7.52
N ARG A 644 -33.87 -9.04 -8.28
CA ARG A 644 -33.95 -7.59 -8.61
C ARG A 644 -33.85 -6.70 -7.37
N GLY A 645 -34.29 -7.19 -6.21
CA GLY A 645 -34.18 -6.49 -4.93
C GLY A 645 -32.72 -6.19 -4.52
N ALA A 646 -31.85 -7.20 -4.53
CA ALA A 646 -30.44 -7.04 -4.18
C ALA A 646 -29.71 -6.11 -5.17
N ILE A 647 -30.05 -6.21 -6.45
CA ILE A 647 -29.49 -5.36 -7.51
C ILE A 647 -29.87 -3.89 -7.30
N ASN A 648 -31.13 -3.61 -6.96
CA ASN A 648 -31.57 -2.25 -6.65
C ASN A 648 -30.86 -1.69 -5.40
N ILE A 649 -30.62 -2.51 -4.38
CA ILE A 649 -29.86 -2.08 -3.20
C ILE A 649 -28.44 -1.67 -3.61
N ALA A 650 -27.75 -2.47 -4.41
CA ALA A 650 -26.42 -2.13 -4.92
C ALA A 650 -26.42 -0.82 -5.74
N ARG A 651 -27.41 -0.64 -6.63
CA ARG A 651 -27.58 0.59 -7.42
C ARG A 651 -27.73 1.83 -6.53
N ALA A 652 -28.56 1.73 -5.49
CA ALA A 652 -28.76 2.80 -4.53
C ALA A 652 -27.45 3.13 -3.78
N MET A 653 -26.72 2.12 -3.32
CA MET A 653 -25.43 2.30 -2.63
C MET A 653 -24.33 2.90 -3.52
N LEU A 654 -24.35 2.63 -4.82
CA LEU A 654 -23.46 3.25 -5.80
C LEU A 654 -23.91 4.66 -6.21
N GLY A 655 -25.07 5.11 -5.72
CA GLY A 655 -25.64 6.43 -6.02
C GLY A 655 -26.19 6.55 -7.43
N GLN A 656 -26.65 5.45 -8.01
CA GLN A 656 -27.40 5.47 -9.26
C GLN A 656 -28.89 5.68 -8.99
N PRO A 657 -29.59 6.44 -9.85
CA PRO A 657 -31.04 6.57 -9.75
C PRO A 657 -31.70 5.20 -9.95
N LEU A 658 -32.72 4.90 -9.15
CA LEU A 658 -33.44 3.63 -9.13
C LEU A 658 -34.48 3.51 -10.24
#